data_AF-A0A1H3G5P0-F1
#
_entry.id   AF-A0A1H3G5P0-F1
#
_cell.length_a   1.000
_cell.length_b   1.000
_cell.length_c   1.000
_cell.angle_alpha   90.00
_cell.angle_beta   90.00
_cell.angle_gamma   90.00
#
_symmetry.space_group_name_H-M   'P 1'
#
loop_
_entity.id
_entity.type
_entity.pdbx_description
1 polymer ?
#
loop_
_entity_poly.entity_id
_entity_poly.type
_entity_poly.pdbx_seq_one_letter_code
_entity_poly.pdbx_strand_id
1 'polypeptide(L)'
;MVRPSRRDFLGGSALTLAALTGTLDPDRVADSTTPTDRRSLDELPDSAASAIAALPDDDSLDLSYRLVVTTDVADADVAEDLSHEARVVTRELDVAAADLSTVVTAITHDYRRRITVAAGSIDRLDRGEEVATVGDWRVADDGDREGMTTVSTDGVAAFVAGEDRSGRVEAARAIATAAAGEADGEAADRLVDANADADAAFGLVESFDTVLFAPDAAESGFQTPGASAVGTGAIRAFAGGFEIHPARLHGSDDRAENRYLFFTDDPSTPGDRAVRSLIEAIGTGIVEEATIDRSGETIRVDAVLEAPPEHDHENAPDVRVGTTVAGEADGTSGDGEADGTGSGQETGGVTLEHRGGETVTGDALEALQLWVDGELVDRQPADRLDRFEPGDTLTVETDPLASVVLRWFDAERNAHRVYANEAIGAEAFAIDHDVEAETVTITYVGDREADAGKVAVTHRSDDGTVRTPAPSFGDGGGGTADGSDALTNGDAVTIEDVGMGDVVSLTLTVPSIPGVHRRPLQRFRVTPPRIHVHDHPDRGLIAAYHGEEDYDASAFRVLVDGEPADRQIADEIETLSRGAEIPLGEYPVDSTVTIEWLDPEEPVVVAEHEVVPEAFVDLEYDPEAGTVRVEHREGDAMAADRVKIRADGEPLGTQPADEYEEFGPGDSLAAEVPPFARVEVVWVGADDDAESGTDDDAAGGRDERDHHLAGTTTAREALKAHYDPGAAEMRLTYVGAQPADPEGLQVTTYSPADDSSDRTSGRPSGGERETLVVAEEYDELTSGDTITLTDVEIGDRVTVSIRTETANMVSERSVGHYPTEPRHGFTFQPGSELEAGTGADGRETGTGTDQREAVPDDGIAAVYRDPVSRDAAEFRLLVDDEPADTQPADEHDVLERGDVISLGEFEPGTTFAAEWTPPAEPVEAGSHVIAPTADFAVDYDAADGSVTVTHDGGGAIAAEHLSVVVTPDPGRPEPWSGDEADGSIDEGDSTTVEVGQDPHRAFVLFREHEVIAEKRLAENETNETRDEGGETDEARTTETGTAKAEASASGSAESAAEASGGASDGSSAESSAGAEAAADAEAE
;
A
#
# COMPACT_ATOMS: atom_id res chain seq x y z
N MET A 1 -2.38 0.39 15.97
CA MET A 1 -2.61 1.49 15.02
C MET A 1 -3.35 0.98 13.78
N VAL A 2 -4.42 1.64 13.37
CA VAL A 2 -5.09 1.32 12.09
C VAL A 2 -4.19 1.80 10.95
N ARG A 3 -3.91 0.94 9.95
CA ARG A 3 -3.21 1.36 8.73
C ARG A 3 -4.12 2.36 7.97
N PRO A 4 -3.69 3.60 7.71
CA PRO A 4 -4.51 4.54 6.95
C PRO A 4 -4.77 3.98 5.55
N SER A 5 -6.04 3.96 5.15
CA SER A 5 -6.44 3.47 3.83
C SER A 5 -6.02 4.45 2.74
N ARG A 6 -6.06 4.04 1.47
CA ARG A 6 -5.69 4.89 0.32
C ARG A 6 -6.58 6.14 0.11
N ARG A 7 -7.52 6.45 1.01
CA ARG A 7 -8.45 7.57 0.90
C ARG A 7 -7.85 8.95 1.24
N ASP A 8 -6.74 9.03 1.97
CA ASP A 8 -6.23 10.31 2.53
C ASP A 8 -5.42 11.20 1.55
N PHE A 9 -5.59 11.03 0.22
CA PHE A 9 -4.58 11.48 -0.76
C PHE A 9 -4.93 12.69 -1.64
N LEU A 10 -6.17 13.17 -1.67
CA LEU A 10 -6.58 14.25 -2.61
C LEU A 10 -6.70 15.60 -1.91
N GLY A 11 -6.14 16.67 -2.46
CA GLY A 11 -6.16 18.00 -1.84
C GLY A 11 -6.67 19.12 -2.74
N GLY A 12 -7.40 20.08 -2.14
CA GLY A 12 -7.36 21.48 -2.59
C GLY A 12 -8.66 22.16 -3.04
N SER A 13 -9.80 21.47 -3.20
CA SER A 13 -11.06 22.11 -3.63
C SER A 13 -12.24 21.79 -2.71
N ALA A 14 -13.33 22.57 -2.84
CA ALA A 14 -14.66 22.30 -2.27
C ALA A 14 -15.01 20.81 -2.41
N LEU A 15 -14.89 20.36 -3.65
CA LEU A 15 -15.32 19.06 -4.10
C LEU A 15 -14.38 17.96 -3.64
N THR A 16 -13.11 18.29 -3.41
CA THR A 16 -12.14 17.36 -2.84
C THR A 16 -12.43 17.13 -1.36
N LEU A 17 -12.75 18.16 -0.59
CA LEU A 17 -13.16 18.01 0.81
C LEU A 17 -14.49 17.24 0.92
N ALA A 18 -15.45 17.49 0.04
CA ALA A 18 -16.71 16.75 -0.07
C ALA A 18 -16.51 15.27 -0.53
N ALA A 19 -15.68 15.03 -1.55
CA ALA A 19 -15.39 13.67 -2.04
C ALA A 19 -14.55 12.84 -1.06
N LEU A 20 -13.59 13.45 -0.34
CA LEU A 20 -12.85 12.80 0.76
C LEU A 20 -13.77 12.37 1.90
N THR A 21 -14.81 13.16 2.19
CA THR A 21 -15.85 12.84 3.18
C THR A 21 -16.99 11.96 2.61
N GLY A 22 -16.81 11.45 1.39
CA GLY A 22 -17.65 10.42 0.77
C GLY A 22 -18.97 10.93 0.19
N THR A 23 -19.10 12.22 -0.09
CA THR A 23 -20.44 12.79 -0.37
C THR A 23 -20.85 12.83 -1.85
N LEU A 24 -19.93 12.61 -2.81
CA LEU A 24 -20.19 12.89 -4.24
C LEU A 24 -19.77 11.76 -5.20
N ASP A 25 -20.69 11.37 -6.10
CA ASP A 25 -20.51 10.39 -7.18
C ASP A 25 -21.48 10.76 -8.36
N PRO A 26 -21.10 10.66 -9.65
CA PRO A 26 -21.81 11.33 -10.73
C PRO A 26 -22.69 10.40 -11.60
N ASP A 27 -24.01 10.54 -11.51
CA ASP A 27 -24.90 10.18 -12.62
C ASP A 27 -26.15 11.08 -12.69
N ARG A 28 -26.77 11.14 -13.88
CA ARG A 28 -27.68 12.14 -14.49
C ARG A 28 -28.92 12.64 -13.71
N VAL A 29 -29.37 13.87 -14.05
CA VAL A 29 -30.74 14.29 -14.50
C VAL A 29 -30.59 15.70 -15.13
N ALA A 30 -31.47 16.10 -16.07
CA ALA A 30 -31.48 17.44 -16.69
C ALA A 30 -32.90 17.92 -17.08
N ASP A 31 -33.31 19.11 -16.60
CA ASP A 31 -34.18 20.14 -17.25
C ASP A 31 -34.64 21.18 -16.20
N SER A 32 -34.05 22.39 -16.17
CA SER A 32 -34.56 23.51 -15.35
C SER A 32 -34.19 24.86 -15.98
N THR A 33 -35.02 25.90 -15.79
CA THR A 33 -34.90 27.19 -16.52
C THR A 33 -34.35 28.33 -15.67
N THR A 34 -33.25 28.93 -16.15
CA THR A 34 -32.51 30.08 -15.59
C THR A 34 -33.36 31.19 -14.95
N PRO A 35 -33.28 31.40 -13.62
CA PRO A 35 -33.94 32.54 -12.97
C PRO A 35 -33.04 33.77 -12.76
N THR A 36 -33.67 34.94 -12.92
CA THR A 36 -33.08 36.26 -12.65
C THR A 36 -33.93 37.01 -11.63
N ASP A 37 -33.52 37.02 -10.34
CA ASP A 37 -33.62 38.13 -9.39
C ASP A 37 -33.09 37.71 -8.00
N ARG A 38 -32.83 38.67 -7.09
CA ARG A 38 -32.59 38.40 -5.66
C ARG A 38 -33.95 38.23 -4.95
N ARG A 39 -34.08 37.20 -4.11
CA ARG A 39 -35.27 36.90 -3.28
C ARG A 39 -34.86 36.56 -1.85
N SER A 40 -35.80 36.65 -0.92
CA SER A 40 -35.61 36.43 0.53
C SER A 40 -36.15 35.07 0.97
N LEU A 41 -35.75 34.56 2.15
CA LEU A 41 -36.26 33.29 2.71
C LEU A 41 -37.79 33.18 2.73
N ASP A 42 -38.51 34.30 2.91
CA ASP A 42 -39.99 34.41 2.84
C ASP A 42 -40.61 33.98 1.48
N GLU A 43 -39.81 33.82 0.42
CA GLU A 43 -40.26 33.48 -0.95
C GLU A 43 -39.92 32.03 -1.36
N LEU A 44 -39.16 31.29 -0.53
CA LEU A 44 -38.76 29.89 -0.76
C LEU A 44 -39.95 28.90 -0.78
N PRO A 45 -39.77 27.71 -1.39
CA PRO A 45 -40.65 26.56 -1.17
C PRO A 45 -40.74 26.18 0.32
N ASP A 46 -41.94 25.83 0.80
CA ASP A 46 -42.20 25.49 2.20
C ASP A 46 -41.26 24.38 2.72
N SER A 47 -40.87 23.41 1.87
CA SER A 47 -39.93 22.34 2.21
C SER A 47 -38.51 22.86 2.47
N ALA A 48 -37.98 23.68 1.57
CA ALA A 48 -36.64 24.26 1.68
C ALA A 48 -36.55 25.20 2.89
N ALA A 49 -37.55 26.08 3.06
CA ALA A 49 -37.65 26.96 4.22
C ALA A 49 -37.69 26.17 5.54
N SER A 50 -38.44 25.05 5.60
CA SER A 50 -38.54 24.20 6.80
C SER A 50 -37.25 23.43 7.09
N ALA A 51 -36.54 22.94 6.06
CA ALA A 51 -35.26 22.25 6.23
C ALA A 51 -34.16 23.21 6.72
N ILE A 52 -34.07 24.40 6.13
CA ILE A 52 -33.09 25.43 6.51
C ILE A 52 -33.39 25.98 7.92
N ALA A 53 -34.67 26.23 8.26
CA ALA A 53 -35.07 26.72 9.58
C ALA A 53 -34.89 25.68 10.72
N ALA A 54 -34.58 24.42 10.38
CA ALA A 54 -34.23 23.39 11.35
C ALA A 54 -32.73 23.36 11.69
N LEU A 55 -31.87 24.13 11.00
CA LEU A 55 -30.48 24.29 11.41
C LEU A 55 -30.42 25.21 12.65
N PRO A 56 -29.97 24.70 13.81
CA PRO A 56 -29.65 25.55 14.96
C PRO A 56 -28.49 26.49 14.64
N ASP A 57 -28.19 27.43 15.51
CA ASP A 57 -26.99 28.25 15.44
C ASP A 57 -25.78 27.58 16.13
N ASP A 58 -24.61 28.18 15.97
CA ASP A 58 -23.34 27.71 16.49
C ASP A 58 -23.31 27.67 18.04
N ASP A 59 -23.87 28.68 18.72
CA ASP A 59 -23.91 28.72 20.20
C ASP A 59 -24.78 27.59 20.78
N SER A 60 -25.81 27.13 20.06
CA SER A 60 -26.65 25.98 20.46
C SER A 60 -25.98 24.62 20.26
N LEU A 61 -24.92 24.53 19.46
CA LEU A 61 -24.18 23.29 19.19
C LEU A 61 -22.84 23.19 19.91
N ASP A 62 -22.35 24.29 20.48
CA ASP A 62 -20.96 24.45 20.99
C ASP A 62 -19.91 24.15 19.90
N LEU A 63 -20.26 24.43 18.63
CA LEU A 63 -19.54 24.06 17.41
C LEU A 63 -19.85 25.04 16.27
N SER A 64 -18.85 25.39 15.46
CA SER A 64 -19.04 26.18 14.23
C SER A 64 -19.35 25.32 13.00
N TYR A 65 -20.23 25.83 12.14
CA TYR A 65 -20.48 25.23 10.82
C TYR A 65 -19.38 25.61 9.82
N ARG A 66 -18.84 24.61 9.15
CA ARG A 66 -17.84 24.82 8.09
C ARG A 66 -18.47 25.02 6.72
N LEU A 67 -19.46 24.19 6.41
CA LEU A 67 -20.14 24.17 5.11
C LEU A 67 -21.57 23.65 5.28
N VAL A 68 -22.52 24.34 4.67
CA VAL A 68 -23.91 23.91 4.50
C VAL A 68 -24.18 23.71 3.02
N VAL A 69 -24.65 22.52 2.66
CA VAL A 69 -25.05 22.12 1.31
C VAL A 69 -26.58 21.99 1.30
N THR A 70 -27.26 22.71 0.42
CA THR A 70 -28.70 22.57 0.19
C THR A 70 -28.94 22.09 -1.23
N THR A 71 -29.72 21.03 -1.37
CA THR A 71 -29.98 20.36 -2.65
C THR A 71 -31.48 20.19 -2.84
N ASP A 72 -32.01 20.66 -3.97
CA ASP A 72 -33.38 20.33 -4.41
C ASP A 72 -33.39 18.91 -4.97
N VAL A 73 -34.37 18.12 -4.57
CA VAL A 73 -34.52 16.71 -4.96
C VAL A 73 -35.97 16.36 -5.34
N ALA A 74 -36.84 17.37 -5.52
CA ALA A 74 -38.27 17.17 -5.72
C ALA A 74 -38.65 16.45 -7.03
N ASP A 75 -37.76 16.38 -8.01
CA ASP A 75 -37.96 15.70 -9.30
C ASP A 75 -37.49 14.22 -9.31
N ALA A 76 -37.00 13.68 -8.19
CA ALA A 76 -36.53 12.29 -8.10
C ALA A 76 -37.66 11.28 -7.81
N ASP A 77 -37.95 10.38 -8.75
CA ASP A 77 -38.97 9.32 -8.60
C ASP A 77 -38.40 8.08 -7.85
N VAL A 78 -37.11 7.76 -8.05
CA VAL A 78 -36.42 6.64 -7.40
C VAL A 78 -35.10 7.07 -6.74
N ALA A 79 -34.63 6.26 -5.78
CA ALA A 79 -33.37 6.53 -5.07
C ALA A 79 -32.13 6.55 -5.98
N GLU A 80 -32.24 5.97 -7.18
CA GLU A 80 -31.20 6.00 -8.22
C GLU A 80 -31.07 7.38 -8.89
N ASP A 81 -32.15 8.18 -8.93
CA ASP A 81 -32.16 9.57 -9.46
C ASP A 81 -31.52 10.58 -8.49
N LEU A 82 -31.47 10.22 -7.20
CA LEU A 82 -30.87 11.04 -6.13
C LEU A 82 -29.34 11.04 -6.18
N SER A 83 -28.75 12.17 -5.76
CA SER A 83 -27.32 12.25 -5.42
C SER A 83 -26.95 11.24 -4.32
N HIS A 84 -25.67 10.89 -4.20
CA HIS A 84 -25.21 9.96 -3.17
C HIS A 84 -25.62 10.40 -1.75
N GLU A 85 -25.48 11.69 -1.42
CA GLU A 85 -25.96 12.30 -0.18
C GLU A 85 -27.46 12.05 0.07
N ALA A 86 -28.32 12.39 -0.90
CA ALA A 86 -29.76 12.23 -0.74
C ALA A 86 -30.17 10.74 -0.74
N ARG A 87 -29.41 9.86 -1.40
CA ARG A 87 -29.56 8.40 -1.29
C ARG A 87 -29.16 7.88 0.10
N VAL A 88 -28.12 8.43 0.72
CA VAL A 88 -27.78 8.19 2.13
C VAL A 88 -28.95 8.62 3.02
N VAL A 89 -29.59 9.78 2.79
CA VAL A 89 -30.81 10.18 3.52
C VAL A 89 -31.92 9.13 3.42
N THR A 90 -32.21 8.60 2.23
CA THR A 90 -33.23 7.54 2.08
C THR A 90 -32.88 6.27 2.86
N ARG A 91 -31.59 5.92 2.98
CA ARG A 91 -31.10 4.78 3.77
C ARG A 91 -31.17 5.02 5.28
N GLU A 92 -30.68 6.16 5.76
CA GLU A 92 -30.61 6.47 7.20
C GLU A 92 -32.01 6.67 7.80
N LEU A 93 -32.87 7.43 7.10
CA LEU A 93 -34.20 7.79 7.59
C LEU A 93 -35.27 6.74 7.24
N ASP A 94 -34.98 5.77 6.38
CA ASP A 94 -35.95 4.79 5.83
C ASP A 94 -37.14 5.48 5.12
N VAL A 95 -36.82 6.45 4.26
CA VAL A 95 -37.79 7.31 3.52
C VAL A 95 -37.62 7.08 2.02
N ALA A 96 -38.71 7.06 1.26
CA ALA A 96 -38.64 6.89 -0.20
C ALA A 96 -38.19 8.20 -0.90
N ALA A 97 -37.48 8.07 -2.03
CA ALA A 97 -36.97 9.21 -2.78
C ALA A 97 -38.06 10.22 -3.17
N ALA A 98 -39.20 9.73 -3.69
CA ALA A 98 -40.34 10.54 -4.09
C ALA A 98 -41.07 11.27 -2.93
N ASP A 99 -40.72 10.96 -1.67
CA ASP A 99 -41.22 11.68 -0.49
C ASP A 99 -40.26 12.81 -0.05
N LEU A 100 -39.06 12.90 -0.64
CA LEU A 100 -38.13 14.00 -0.41
C LEU A 100 -38.42 15.18 -1.36
N SER A 101 -38.09 16.38 -0.93
CA SER A 101 -38.17 17.58 -1.76
C SER A 101 -36.96 18.49 -1.58
N THR A 102 -36.39 18.54 -0.37
CA THR A 102 -35.15 19.28 -0.12
C THR A 102 -34.30 18.55 0.90
N VAL A 103 -32.99 18.48 0.66
CA VAL A 103 -31.99 17.96 1.60
C VAL A 103 -31.01 19.06 1.94
N VAL A 104 -30.71 19.23 3.22
CA VAL A 104 -29.75 20.19 3.77
C VAL A 104 -28.74 19.42 4.61
N THR A 105 -27.47 19.37 4.19
CA THR A 105 -26.38 18.76 4.95
C THR A 105 -25.43 19.84 5.45
N ALA A 106 -25.21 19.88 6.76
CA ALA A 106 -24.27 20.76 7.42
C ALA A 106 -23.11 19.96 8.03
N ILE A 107 -21.89 20.40 7.73
CA ILE A 107 -20.62 19.82 8.18
C ILE A 107 -20.02 20.77 9.21
N THR A 108 -19.70 20.26 10.40
CA THR A 108 -19.03 21.03 11.47
C THR A 108 -17.52 21.09 11.25
N HIS A 109 -16.85 22.09 11.85
CA HIS A 109 -15.42 22.29 11.71
C HIS A 109 -14.57 21.10 12.23
N ASP A 110 -15.05 20.39 13.25
CA ASP A 110 -14.37 19.24 13.86
C ASP A 110 -14.37 17.95 13.01
N TYR A 111 -15.08 17.94 11.86
CA TYR A 111 -15.36 16.77 11.01
C TYR A 111 -16.06 15.57 11.69
N ARG A 112 -16.24 15.60 13.01
CA ARG A 112 -16.77 14.49 13.82
C ARG A 112 -18.30 14.48 13.88
N ARG A 113 -18.96 15.57 13.52
CA ARG A 113 -20.43 15.65 13.43
C ARG A 113 -20.91 16.02 12.04
N ARG A 114 -21.91 15.30 11.55
CA ARG A 114 -22.66 15.65 10.34
C ARG A 114 -24.13 15.74 10.66
N ILE A 115 -24.74 16.87 10.36
CA ILE A 115 -26.17 17.12 10.51
C ILE A 115 -26.79 17.07 9.12
N THR A 116 -27.77 16.21 8.88
CA THR A 116 -28.50 16.18 7.62
C THR A 116 -30.00 16.26 7.89
N VAL A 117 -30.63 17.33 7.42
CA VAL A 117 -32.06 17.60 7.47
C VAL A 117 -32.67 17.33 6.10
N ALA A 118 -33.86 16.73 6.09
CA ALA A 118 -34.64 16.43 4.90
C ALA A 118 -36.09 16.88 5.10
N ALA A 119 -36.67 17.50 4.08
CA ALA A 119 -38.06 17.96 4.09
C ALA A 119 -38.80 17.51 2.82
N GLY A 120 -40.10 17.28 2.96
CA GLY A 120 -40.96 16.79 1.88
C GLY A 120 -42.28 16.21 2.42
N SER A 121 -42.73 15.10 1.84
CA SER A 121 -43.94 14.36 2.24
C SER A 121 -43.68 13.33 3.35
N ILE A 122 -42.75 13.63 4.25
CA ILE A 122 -42.20 12.70 5.25
C ILE A 122 -43.16 12.54 6.45
N ASP A 123 -43.55 11.32 6.81
CA ASP A 123 -44.25 11.04 8.07
C ASP A 123 -43.26 11.03 9.26
N ARG A 124 -43.70 11.41 10.48
CA ARG A 124 -42.89 11.28 11.70
C ARG A 124 -42.35 9.86 11.89
N LEU A 125 -41.04 9.71 12.06
CA LEU A 125 -40.34 8.41 12.05
C LEU A 125 -40.51 7.64 13.36
N ASP A 126 -40.83 6.34 13.25
CA ASP A 126 -40.95 5.38 14.37
C ASP A 126 -39.65 4.57 14.63
N ARG A 127 -38.49 5.09 14.19
CA ARG A 127 -37.16 4.45 14.29
C ARG A 127 -36.42 4.77 15.60
N GLY A 128 -35.60 3.86 16.13
CA GLY A 128 -34.79 4.06 17.35
C GLY A 128 -35.55 4.16 18.68
N GLU A 129 -34.83 4.13 19.80
CA GLU A 129 -35.39 4.39 21.13
C GLU A 129 -35.65 5.89 21.30
N GLU A 130 -36.86 6.30 21.73
CA GLU A 130 -37.17 7.72 21.95
C GLU A 130 -36.49 8.24 23.22
N VAL A 131 -35.48 9.10 23.03
CA VAL A 131 -34.66 9.67 24.11
C VAL A 131 -35.11 11.09 24.53
N ALA A 132 -35.88 11.79 23.69
CA ALA A 132 -36.53 13.06 24.03
C ALA A 132 -37.70 13.41 23.08
N THR A 133 -38.51 14.37 23.50
CA THR A 133 -39.55 15.00 22.68
C THR A 133 -39.44 16.52 22.86
N VAL A 134 -39.47 17.30 21.77
CA VAL A 134 -39.39 18.78 21.79
C VAL A 134 -40.56 19.33 20.98
N GLY A 135 -41.58 19.87 21.65
CA GLY A 135 -42.85 20.18 20.99
C GLY A 135 -43.48 18.90 20.41
N ASP A 136 -43.77 18.91 19.11
CA ASP A 136 -44.26 17.73 18.37
C ASP A 136 -43.12 16.87 17.77
N TRP A 137 -41.86 17.31 17.87
CA TRP A 137 -40.69 16.58 17.36
C TRP A 137 -40.28 15.42 18.26
N ARG A 138 -40.00 14.27 17.65
CA ARG A 138 -39.41 13.08 18.28
C ARG A 138 -37.90 13.11 18.12
N VAL A 139 -37.15 12.83 19.18
CA VAL A 139 -35.70 12.57 19.12
C VAL A 139 -35.44 11.14 19.55
N ALA A 140 -34.80 10.34 18.70
CA ALA A 140 -34.57 8.92 18.92
C ALA A 140 -33.17 8.47 18.52
N ASP A 141 -32.62 7.48 19.22
CA ASP A 141 -31.23 7.02 19.05
C ASP A 141 -31.23 5.50 18.78
N ASP A 142 -30.40 5.05 17.82
CA ASP A 142 -30.46 3.69 17.25
C ASP A 142 -29.58 2.64 17.98
N GLY A 143 -29.00 3.00 19.13
CA GLY A 143 -28.43 2.04 20.09
C GLY A 143 -27.07 1.44 19.69
N ASP A 144 -27.05 0.52 18.73
CA ASP A 144 -26.04 -0.56 18.68
C ASP A 144 -25.55 -0.95 17.27
N ARG A 145 -25.52 -0.03 16.27
CA ARG A 145 -24.83 -0.37 14.99
C ARG A 145 -24.16 0.74 14.16
N GLU A 146 -24.72 1.94 14.00
CA GLU A 146 -24.13 2.99 13.12
C GLU A 146 -24.17 4.41 13.70
N GLY A 147 -23.94 4.59 15.01
CA GLY A 147 -23.55 5.89 15.59
C GLY A 147 -24.42 7.11 15.22
N MET A 148 -25.75 6.95 15.20
CA MET A 148 -26.69 7.95 14.68
C MET A 148 -27.84 8.26 15.66
N THR A 149 -28.28 9.52 15.65
CA THR A 149 -29.46 9.98 16.39
C THR A 149 -30.38 10.71 15.42
N THR A 150 -31.65 10.30 15.34
CA THR A 150 -32.68 10.86 14.45
C THR A 150 -33.56 11.85 15.19
N VAL A 151 -34.09 12.82 14.45
CA VAL A 151 -35.10 13.78 14.91
C VAL A 151 -36.16 13.98 13.83
N SER A 152 -37.45 13.88 14.15
CA SER A 152 -38.51 13.94 13.13
C SER A 152 -39.86 14.48 13.62
N THR A 153 -40.59 15.07 12.67
CA THR A 153 -41.98 15.50 12.77
C THR A 153 -42.66 15.28 11.40
N ASP A 154 -43.96 15.56 11.29
CA ASP A 154 -44.65 15.51 10.01
C ASP A 154 -44.09 16.60 9.05
N GLY A 155 -43.55 16.17 7.91
CA GLY A 155 -42.99 17.00 6.84
C GLY A 155 -41.46 17.20 6.88
N VAL A 156 -40.80 16.94 8.01
CA VAL A 156 -39.35 17.14 8.19
C VAL A 156 -38.74 16.09 9.10
N ALA A 157 -37.64 15.49 8.67
CA ALA A 157 -36.82 14.59 9.47
C ALA A 157 -35.34 14.89 9.27
N ALA A 158 -34.52 14.65 10.29
CA ALA A 158 -33.08 14.82 10.24
C ALA A 158 -32.37 13.73 11.02
N PHE A 159 -31.08 13.56 10.75
CA PHE A 159 -30.20 12.75 11.58
C PHE A 159 -28.89 13.48 11.86
N VAL A 160 -28.30 13.14 13.00
CA VAL A 160 -26.95 13.53 13.40
C VAL A 160 -26.11 12.27 13.44
N ALA A 161 -25.00 12.27 12.71
CA ALA A 161 -23.98 11.22 12.76
C ALA A 161 -22.72 11.74 13.47
N GLY A 162 -22.04 10.87 14.21
CA GLY A 162 -20.79 11.19 14.92
C GLY A 162 -20.48 10.18 16.02
N GLU A 163 -19.27 10.21 16.58
CA GLU A 163 -18.81 9.17 17.51
C GLU A 163 -19.48 9.27 18.90
N ASP A 164 -19.51 10.46 19.50
CA ASP A 164 -20.11 10.67 20.84
C ASP A 164 -21.65 10.72 20.80
N ARG A 165 -22.27 9.74 21.48
CA ARG A 165 -23.72 9.66 21.70
C ARG A 165 -24.31 10.90 22.38
N SER A 166 -23.60 11.49 23.34
CA SER A 166 -24.10 12.64 24.12
C SER A 166 -24.23 13.86 23.21
N GLY A 167 -23.15 14.20 22.49
CA GLY A 167 -23.13 15.27 21.50
C GLY A 167 -24.15 15.11 20.39
N ARG A 168 -24.38 13.89 19.87
CA ARG A 168 -25.44 13.66 18.86
C ARG A 168 -26.85 13.93 19.41
N VAL A 169 -27.15 13.48 20.63
CA VAL A 169 -28.47 13.68 21.27
C VAL A 169 -28.71 15.16 21.61
N GLU A 170 -27.66 15.90 21.98
CA GLU A 170 -27.77 17.35 22.19
C GLU A 170 -27.98 18.10 20.87
N ALA A 171 -27.21 17.80 19.82
CA ALA A 171 -27.42 18.36 18.49
C ALA A 171 -28.82 18.06 17.92
N ALA A 172 -29.32 16.84 18.09
CA ALA A 172 -30.67 16.46 17.66
C ALA A 172 -31.78 17.21 18.42
N ARG A 173 -31.54 17.60 19.69
CA ARG A 173 -32.44 18.48 20.45
C ARG A 173 -32.34 19.95 20.02
N ALA A 174 -31.15 20.43 19.65
CA ALA A 174 -30.95 21.77 19.11
C ALA A 174 -31.72 21.93 17.79
N ILE A 175 -31.58 20.98 16.86
CA ILE A 175 -32.37 20.89 15.60
C ILE A 175 -33.88 20.95 15.88
N ALA A 176 -34.37 20.12 16.81
CA ALA A 176 -35.79 20.11 17.18
C ALA A 176 -36.28 21.47 17.75
N THR A 177 -35.41 22.18 18.47
CA THR A 177 -35.71 23.47 19.10
C THR A 177 -35.74 24.60 18.07
N ALA A 178 -34.72 24.68 17.22
CA ALA A 178 -34.63 25.59 16.08
C ALA A 178 -35.86 25.45 15.17
N ALA A 179 -36.19 24.21 14.80
CA ALA A 179 -37.30 23.91 13.90
C ALA A 179 -38.68 24.17 14.54
N ALA A 180 -38.86 23.88 15.84
CA ALA A 180 -40.10 24.17 16.56
C ALA A 180 -40.40 25.67 16.70
N GLY A 181 -39.37 26.53 16.68
CA GLY A 181 -39.47 27.96 16.40
C GLY A 181 -40.10 28.86 17.48
N GLU A 182 -40.72 28.31 18.52
CA GLU A 182 -41.27 29.05 19.66
C GLU A 182 -41.42 28.14 20.90
N ALA A 183 -40.40 28.12 21.77
CA ALA A 183 -40.53 27.64 23.14
C ALA A 183 -40.32 28.82 24.11
N ASP A 184 -41.38 29.23 24.81
CA ASP A 184 -41.38 30.25 25.87
C ASP A 184 -40.98 31.72 25.50
N GLY A 185 -40.81 32.05 24.22
CA GLY A 185 -40.85 33.44 23.72
C GLY A 185 -39.52 34.21 23.80
N GLU A 186 -38.41 33.49 23.91
CA GLU A 186 -37.10 33.92 23.41
C GLU A 186 -37.03 33.64 21.90
N ALA A 187 -36.11 34.25 21.17
CA ALA A 187 -35.96 34.01 19.73
C ALA A 187 -35.49 32.56 19.50
N ALA A 188 -35.84 31.95 18.37
CA ALA A 188 -35.29 30.65 18.04
C ALA A 188 -33.82 30.81 17.63
N ASP A 189 -32.94 30.09 18.30
CA ASP A 189 -31.50 30.12 18.04
C ASP A 189 -31.21 29.27 16.78
N ARG A 190 -31.32 29.93 15.62
CA ARG A 190 -31.16 29.32 14.28
C ARG A 190 -30.01 29.95 13.51
N LEU A 191 -29.36 29.19 12.64
CA LEU A 191 -28.32 29.69 11.73
C LEU A 191 -28.80 30.91 10.91
N VAL A 192 -30.03 30.89 10.40
CA VAL A 192 -30.59 32.00 9.59
C VAL A 192 -30.95 33.25 10.40
N ASP A 193 -31.22 33.11 11.70
CA ASP A 193 -31.53 34.21 12.60
C ASP A 193 -30.24 34.82 13.21
N ALA A 194 -29.19 34.00 13.37
CA ALA A 194 -27.88 34.39 13.88
C ALA A 194 -26.94 34.98 12.78
N ASN A 195 -26.93 34.40 11.57
CA ASN A 195 -26.04 34.81 10.48
C ASN A 195 -26.79 35.60 9.39
N ALA A 196 -26.51 36.91 9.31
CA ALA A 196 -27.16 37.83 8.39
C ALA A 196 -26.92 37.55 6.89
N ASP A 197 -25.92 36.73 6.53
CA ASP A 197 -25.64 36.34 5.14
C ASP A 197 -26.46 35.12 4.70
N ALA A 198 -26.92 34.30 5.65
CA ALA A 198 -27.61 33.05 5.37
C ALA A 198 -28.90 33.26 4.56
N ASP A 199 -29.68 34.32 4.82
CA ASP A 199 -30.87 34.69 4.03
C ASP A 199 -30.50 34.95 2.55
N ALA A 200 -29.42 35.70 2.31
CA ALA A 200 -28.94 36.01 0.97
C ALA A 200 -28.29 34.81 0.26
N ALA A 201 -27.68 33.89 1.02
CA ALA A 201 -27.08 32.66 0.53
C ALA A 201 -28.15 31.64 0.12
N PHE A 202 -29.08 31.30 1.02
CA PHE A 202 -30.12 30.31 0.76
C PHE A 202 -31.21 30.80 -0.21
N GLY A 203 -31.37 32.12 -0.39
CA GLY A 203 -32.16 32.68 -1.50
C GLY A 203 -31.69 32.26 -2.90
N LEU A 204 -30.51 31.65 -3.03
CA LEU A 204 -30.05 31.02 -4.28
C LEU A 204 -30.81 29.74 -4.65
N VAL A 205 -31.44 29.04 -3.68
CA VAL A 205 -32.08 27.73 -3.88
C VAL A 205 -33.26 27.81 -4.88
N GLU A 206 -33.94 28.96 -5.01
CA GLU A 206 -34.96 29.13 -6.07
C GLU A 206 -34.40 29.14 -7.51
N SER A 207 -33.08 29.27 -7.67
CA SER A 207 -32.41 29.45 -8.96
C SER A 207 -31.45 28.33 -9.33
N PHE A 208 -31.14 27.44 -8.39
CA PHE A 208 -30.05 26.49 -8.49
C PHE A 208 -30.38 25.23 -7.69
N ASP A 209 -30.28 24.08 -8.34
CA ASP A 209 -30.58 22.76 -7.76
C ASP A 209 -29.61 22.41 -6.61
N THR A 210 -28.46 23.09 -6.52
CA THR A 210 -27.50 22.95 -5.43
C THR A 210 -26.94 24.30 -5.00
N VAL A 211 -26.96 24.55 -3.69
CA VAL A 211 -26.39 25.74 -3.05
C VAL A 211 -25.41 25.32 -1.95
N LEU A 212 -24.18 25.83 -2.06
CA LEU A 212 -23.16 25.77 -1.01
C LEU A 212 -23.14 27.10 -0.25
N PHE A 213 -23.05 27.05 1.08
CA PHE A 213 -22.84 28.21 1.94
C PHE A 213 -21.81 27.88 3.03
N ALA A 214 -20.71 28.63 3.10
CA ALA A 214 -19.81 28.60 4.25
C ALA A 214 -20.05 29.87 5.09
N PRO A 215 -20.56 29.74 6.32
CA PRO A 215 -20.90 30.90 7.17
C PRO A 215 -19.68 31.63 7.71
N ASP A 216 -18.54 30.92 7.86
CA ASP A 216 -17.21 31.51 8.03
C ASP A 216 -16.30 31.05 6.88
N ALA A 217 -15.81 32.01 6.07
CA ALA A 217 -14.94 31.71 4.94
C ALA A 217 -13.49 31.41 5.34
N ALA A 218 -12.98 31.91 6.47
CA ALA A 218 -11.63 31.59 6.94
C ALA A 218 -11.54 30.13 7.43
N GLU A 219 -12.55 29.64 8.15
CA GLU A 219 -12.66 28.28 8.69
C GLU A 219 -13.19 27.25 7.68
N SER A 220 -13.82 27.72 6.60
CA SER A 220 -14.41 26.90 5.53
C SER A 220 -13.49 25.85 4.87
N GLY A 221 -12.16 25.98 5.01
CA GLY A 221 -11.17 25.11 4.36
C GLY A 221 -10.81 25.49 2.91
N PHE A 222 -11.38 26.56 2.36
CA PHE A 222 -11.13 27.02 0.99
C PHE A 222 -9.80 27.78 0.82
N GLN A 223 -8.84 27.55 1.73
CA GLN A 223 -7.53 28.15 1.70
C GLN A 223 -6.64 27.45 0.67
N THR A 224 -6.70 27.90 -0.59
CA THR A 224 -5.69 27.56 -1.60
C THR A 224 -4.64 28.67 -1.69
N PRO A 225 -3.38 28.35 -2.05
CA PRO A 225 -2.33 29.35 -2.28
C PRO A 225 -2.73 30.48 -3.24
N GLY A 226 -3.57 30.19 -4.24
CA GLY A 226 -4.10 31.18 -5.19
C GLY A 226 -5.25 32.05 -4.65
N ALA A 227 -5.87 31.67 -3.53
CA ALA A 227 -7.04 32.31 -2.94
C ALA A 227 -6.71 33.04 -1.62
N SER A 228 -5.54 33.68 -1.55
CA SER A 228 -5.05 34.45 -0.38
C SER A 228 -6.06 35.46 0.20
N ALA A 229 -7.04 35.93 -0.60
CA ALA A 229 -8.15 36.77 -0.15
C ALA A 229 -9.06 36.12 0.93
N VAL A 230 -9.14 34.80 0.99
CA VAL A 230 -9.89 34.05 2.01
C VAL A 230 -9.08 33.96 3.31
N GLY A 231 -7.80 33.56 3.21
CA GLY A 231 -6.90 33.46 4.37
C GLY A 231 -6.53 34.81 5.03
N THR A 232 -6.76 35.94 4.34
CA THR A 232 -6.54 37.30 4.88
C THR A 232 -7.77 37.89 5.59
N GLY A 233 -8.87 37.15 5.70
CA GLY A 233 -10.12 37.62 6.33
C GLY A 233 -10.84 38.72 5.54
N ALA A 234 -10.50 38.93 4.26
CA ALA A 234 -11.17 39.93 3.42
C ALA A 234 -12.59 39.50 3.00
N ILE A 235 -12.86 38.19 3.01
CA ILE A 235 -14.19 37.59 2.84
C ILE A 235 -14.60 36.98 4.18
N ARG A 236 -15.79 37.33 4.70
CA ARG A 236 -16.32 36.78 5.97
C ARG A 236 -17.13 35.50 5.78
N ALA A 237 -17.90 35.41 4.70
CA ALA A 237 -18.68 34.23 4.33
C ALA A 237 -18.72 34.11 2.80
N PHE A 238 -19.06 32.94 2.26
CA PHE A 238 -19.37 32.81 0.83
C PHE A 238 -20.55 31.86 0.57
N ALA A 239 -21.24 32.08 -0.54
CA ALA A 239 -22.21 31.15 -1.10
C ALA A 239 -21.95 30.90 -2.59
N GLY A 240 -22.32 29.72 -3.08
CA GLY A 240 -22.30 29.35 -4.50
C GLY A 240 -23.58 28.60 -4.86
N GLY A 241 -24.30 29.07 -5.87
CA GLY A 241 -25.43 28.38 -6.49
C GLY A 241 -24.98 27.79 -7.83
N PHE A 242 -25.31 26.52 -8.06
CA PHE A 242 -24.84 25.73 -9.18
C PHE A 242 -26.00 25.20 -10.02
N GLU A 243 -26.00 25.48 -11.32
CA GLU A 243 -26.99 24.96 -12.28
C GLU A 243 -26.73 23.47 -12.55
N ILE A 244 -25.46 23.11 -12.78
CA ILE A 244 -25.00 21.74 -12.81
C ILE A 244 -24.23 21.50 -11.52
N HIS A 245 -24.65 20.53 -10.73
CA HIS A 245 -23.95 20.11 -9.51
C HIS A 245 -22.44 19.95 -9.81
N PRO A 246 -21.51 20.60 -9.07
CA PRO A 246 -20.12 20.73 -9.52
C PRO A 246 -19.34 19.40 -9.68
N ALA A 247 -19.81 18.30 -9.07
CA ALA A 247 -19.29 16.95 -9.35
C ALA A 247 -19.69 16.40 -10.74
N ARG A 248 -20.87 16.76 -11.24
CA ARG A 248 -21.40 16.34 -12.56
C ARG A 248 -20.85 17.16 -13.72
N LEU A 249 -20.18 18.29 -13.44
CA LEU A 249 -19.46 19.09 -14.45
C LEU A 249 -18.17 18.39 -14.93
N HIS A 250 -17.69 17.36 -14.23
CA HIS A 250 -16.62 16.50 -14.71
C HIS A 250 -17.19 15.51 -15.75
N GLY A 251 -16.59 15.43 -16.95
CA GLY A 251 -17.05 14.54 -18.02
C GLY A 251 -18.29 14.98 -18.80
N SER A 252 -18.78 16.21 -18.61
CA SER A 252 -19.89 16.77 -19.38
C SER A 252 -19.41 17.70 -20.50
N ASP A 253 -20.00 17.63 -21.70
CA ASP A 253 -19.84 18.65 -22.75
C ASP A 253 -20.56 19.98 -22.44
N ASP A 254 -21.32 20.02 -21.34
CA ASP A 254 -22.17 21.14 -20.97
C ASP A 254 -21.42 22.28 -20.26
N ARG A 255 -21.97 23.50 -20.42
CA ARG A 255 -21.55 24.70 -19.66
C ARG A 255 -22.47 24.87 -18.47
N ALA A 256 -21.91 25.17 -17.30
CA ALA A 256 -22.69 25.49 -16.10
C ALA A 256 -22.72 27.02 -15.87
N GLU A 257 -23.91 27.63 -15.83
CA GLU A 257 -24.08 29.02 -15.37
C GLU A 257 -24.18 29.03 -13.83
N ASN A 258 -23.09 29.36 -13.15
CA ASN A 258 -23.00 29.36 -11.68
C ASN A 258 -23.00 30.79 -11.10
N ARG A 259 -23.53 30.95 -9.88
CA ARG A 259 -23.56 32.24 -9.17
C ARG A 259 -22.86 32.17 -7.83
N TYR A 260 -21.86 33.01 -7.64
CA TYR A 260 -21.10 33.14 -6.39
C TYR A 260 -21.47 34.45 -5.68
N LEU A 261 -21.57 34.39 -4.36
CA LEU A 261 -21.73 35.54 -3.46
C LEU A 261 -20.58 35.51 -2.45
N PHE A 262 -19.74 36.55 -2.44
CA PHE A 262 -18.69 36.73 -1.45
C PHE A 262 -19.07 37.88 -0.53
N PHE A 263 -19.25 37.60 0.76
CA PHE A 263 -19.66 38.58 1.75
C PHE A 263 -18.41 39.23 2.38
N THR A 264 -18.40 40.56 2.45
CA THR A 264 -17.21 41.33 2.84
C THR A 264 -17.56 42.72 3.34
N ASP A 265 -16.80 43.22 4.31
CA ASP A 265 -16.91 44.60 4.81
C ASP A 265 -16.34 45.65 3.82
N ASP A 266 -15.48 45.23 2.89
CA ASP A 266 -14.93 46.09 1.83
C ASP A 266 -15.06 45.42 0.45
N PRO A 267 -16.13 45.69 -0.33
CA PRO A 267 -16.28 45.10 -1.66
C PRO A 267 -15.21 45.53 -2.67
N SER A 268 -14.31 46.48 -2.35
CA SER A 268 -13.16 46.80 -3.18
C SER A 268 -11.98 45.84 -3.01
N THR A 269 -12.01 44.99 -1.98
CA THR A 269 -11.00 43.97 -1.66
C THR A 269 -11.72 42.64 -1.38
N PRO A 270 -11.55 41.57 -2.18
CA PRO A 270 -10.56 41.38 -3.24
C PRO A 270 -10.85 42.05 -4.59
N GLY A 271 -9.76 42.32 -5.32
CA GLY A 271 -9.79 42.72 -6.73
C GLY A 271 -10.09 41.53 -7.68
N ASP A 272 -10.44 41.84 -8.92
CA ASP A 272 -11.01 40.89 -9.89
C ASP A 272 -10.17 39.62 -10.12
N ARG A 273 -8.83 39.72 -10.09
CA ARG A 273 -7.92 38.57 -10.21
C ARG A 273 -8.12 37.58 -9.07
N ALA A 274 -8.17 38.06 -7.83
CA ALA A 274 -8.35 37.22 -6.65
C ALA A 274 -9.79 36.67 -6.55
N VAL A 275 -10.80 37.45 -6.98
CA VAL A 275 -12.18 36.95 -7.13
C VAL A 275 -12.24 35.79 -8.14
N ARG A 276 -11.55 35.91 -9.28
CA ARG A 276 -11.48 34.84 -10.29
C ARG A 276 -10.76 33.60 -9.77
N SER A 277 -9.59 33.75 -9.14
CA SER A 277 -8.85 32.63 -8.54
C SER A 277 -9.61 31.95 -7.41
N LEU A 278 -10.48 32.68 -6.69
CA LEU A 278 -11.39 32.10 -5.70
C LEU A 278 -12.50 31.27 -6.35
N ILE A 279 -13.07 31.73 -7.48
CA ILE A 279 -14.04 30.93 -8.26
C ILE A 279 -13.38 29.68 -8.84
N GLU A 280 -12.14 29.77 -9.32
CA GLU A 280 -11.35 28.63 -9.82
C GLU A 280 -10.90 27.66 -8.71
N ALA A 281 -10.99 28.05 -7.43
CA ALA A 281 -10.73 27.19 -6.27
C ALA A 281 -12.01 26.55 -5.67
N ILE A 282 -13.15 27.23 -5.78
CA ILE A 282 -14.47 26.73 -5.33
C ILE A 282 -15.12 25.85 -6.41
N GLY A 283 -15.10 26.33 -7.66
CA GLY A 283 -15.66 25.63 -8.81
C GLY A 283 -14.70 24.58 -9.38
N THR A 284 -15.26 23.49 -9.88
CA THR A 284 -14.52 22.38 -10.52
C THR A 284 -14.19 22.63 -11.99
N GLY A 285 -14.83 23.61 -12.62
CA GLY A 285 -14.72 23.91 -14.05
C GLY A 285 -13.81 25.09 -14.38
N ILE A 286 -13.48 25.21 -15.67
CA ILE A 286 -12.71 26.32 -16.23
C ILE A 286 -13.64 27.53 -16.43
N VAL A 287 -13.30 28.67 -15.85
CA VAL A 287 -14.08 29.92 -16.03
C VAL A 287 -13.87 30.48 -17.46
N GLU A 288 -14.85 30.30 -18.34
CA GLU A 288 -14.88 30.96 -19.65
C GLU A 288 -15.23 32.44 -19.50
N GLU A 289 -16.41 32.73 -18.93
CA GLU A 289 -16.94 34.08 -18.76
C GLU A 289 -17.27 34.34 -17.28
N ALA A 290 -17.02 35.57 -16.80
CA ALA A 290 -17.38 35.99 -15.45
C ALA A 290 -17.79 37.47 -15.42
N THR A 291 -18.94 37.76 -14.82
CA THR A 291 -19.46 39.11 -14.60
C THR A 291 -19.50 39.42 -13.11
N ILE A 292 -18.62 40.32 -12.66
CA ILE A 292 -18.48 40.71 -11.25
C ILE A 292 -19.28 42.00 -10.98
N ASP A 293 -20.30 41.93 -10.13
CA ASP A 293 -21.05 43.07 -9.60
C ASP A 293 -20.72 43.29 -8.11
N ARG A 294 -20.50 44.55 -7.72
CA ARG A 294 -20.12 44.94 -6.34
C ARG A 294 -21.19 45.82 -5.75
N SER A 295 -21.91 45.32 -4.74
CA SER A 295 -23.16 45.93 -4.28
C SER A 295 -23.40 45.68 -2.80
N GLY A 296 -23.17 46.71 -1.97
CA GLY A 296 -23.22 46.60 -0.52
C GLY A 296 -22.01 45.85 0.04
N GLU A 297 -22.23 45.05 1.08
CA GLU A 297 -21.24 44.17 1.72
C GLU A 297 -21.16 42.79 0.99
N THR A 298 -21.35 42.80 -0.34
CA THR A 298 -21.38 41.59 -1.17
C THR A 298 -20.79 41.84 -2.56
N ILE A 299 -19.91 40.93 -2.98
CA ILE A 299 -19.46 40.78 -4.36
C ILE A 299 -20.25 39.62 -4.96
N ARG A 300 -21.09 39.90 -5.96
CA ARG A 300 -21.82 38.89 -6.74
C ARG A 300 -21.04 38.59 -8.00
N VAL A 301 -20.90 37.32 -8.36
CA VAL A 301 -20.33 36.91 -9.64
C VAL A 301 -21.24 35.90 -10.31
N ASP A 302 -21.71 36.22 -11.51
CA ASP A 302 -22.32 35.25 -12.41
C ASP A 302 -21.21 34.77 -13.36
N ALA A 303 -20.94 33.46 -13.42
CA ALA A 303 -19.84 32.88 -14.18
C ALA A 303 -20.28 31.64 -14.97
N VAL A 304 -19.79 31.52 -16.20
CA VAL A 304 -19.97 30.36 -17.07
C VAL A 304 -18.72 29.49 -16.95
N LEU A 305 -18.89 28.24 -16.51
CA LEU A 305 -17.82 27.27 -16.35
C LEU A 305 -17.97 26.14 -17.38
N GLU A 306 -16.87 25.78 -18.04
CA GLU A 306 -16.74 24.54 -18.82
C GLU A 306 -16.17 23.41 -17.96
N ALA A 307 -16.41 22.16 -18.36
CA ALA A 307 -15.81 20.99 -17.73
C ALA A 307 -14.27 21.06 -17.70
N PRO A 308 -13.62 20.68 -16.58
CA PRO A 308 -12.18 20.46 -16.57
C PRO A 308 -11.85 19.27 -17.48
N PRO A 309 -10.66 19.22 -18.09
CA PRO A 309 -10.34 18.16 -19.03
C PRO A 309 -10.11 16.81 -18.33
N GLU A 310 -10.66 15.75 -18.91
CA GLU A 310 -10.52 14.39 -18.39
C GLU A 310 -9.12 13.82 -18.66
N HIS A 311 -8.68 12.87 -17.84
CA HIS A 311 -7.39 12.20 -18.03
C HIS A 311 -7.54 10.96 -18.94
N ASP A 312 -7.01 11.06 -20.16
CA ASP A 312 -7.11 10.02 -21.18
C ASP A 312 -5.73 9.37 -21.42
N HIS A 313 -5.68 8.06 -21.22
CA HIS A 313 -4.49 7.23 -21.44
C HIS A 313 -4.60 6.32 -22.67
N GLU A 314 -5.78 6.24 -23.28
CA GLU A 314 -6.08 5.34 -24.41
C GLU A 314 -5.85 6.03 -25.76
N ASN A 315 -6.21 7.31 -25.89
CA ASN A 315 -6.03 8.08 -27.12
C ASN A 315 -4.76 8.95 -27.11
N ALA A 316 -4.17 9.20 -25.94
CA ALA A 316 -2.97 10.00 -25.79
C ALA A 316 -1.70 9.20 -26.14
N PRO A 317 -0.74 9.76 -26.90
CA PRO A 317 0.51 9.09 -27.28
C PRO A 317 1.23 8.40 -26.11
N ASP A 318 1.68 7.15 -26.27
CA ASP A 318 2.39 6.47 -25.18
C ASP A 318 3.85 6.90 -25.11
N VAL A 319 4.11 8.01 -24.41
CA VAL A 319 5.44 8.61 -24.24
C VAL A 319 5.88 8.53 -22.79
N ARG A 320 7.11 8.06 -22.56
CA ARG A 320 7.78 8.13 -21.26
C ARG A 320 8.76 9.31 -21.28
N VAL A 321 8.43 10.37 -20.54
CA VAL A 321 9.30 11.54 -20.41
C VAL A 321 10.11 11.45 -19.12
N GLY A 322 11.41 11.62 -19.25
CA GLY A 322 12.32 11.84 -18.15
C GLY A 322 12.54 13.32 -17.91
N THR A 323 12.62 13.72 -16.65
CA THR A 323 12.98 15.08 -16.24
C THR A 323 14.41 15.06 -15.68
N THR A 324 15.21 16.05 -16.09
CA THR A 324 16.52 16.35 -15.51
C THR A 324 16.56 17.85 -15.24
N VAL A 325 16.53 18.23 -13.97
CA VAL A 325 16.79 19.61 -13.54
C VAL A 325 18.29 19.84 -13.62
N ALA A 326 18.72 20.94 -14.25
CA ALA A 326 20.12 21.33 -14.30
C ALA A 326 20.56 21.88 -12.94
N GLY A 327 20.86 20.98 -12.00
CA GLY A 327 21.58 21.32 -10.78
C GLY A 327 22.96 21.90 -11.12
N GLU A 328 23.47 22.76 -10.26
CA GLU A 328 24.83 23.28 -10.41
C GLU A 328 25.82 22.11 -10.36
N ALA A 329 26.66 21.98 -11.39
CA ALA A 329 27.60 20.90 -11.47
C ALA A 329 28.61 21.00 -10.32
N ASP A 330 28.56 20.00 -9.43
CA ASP A 330 29.55 19.80 -8.38
C ASP A 330 30.96 19.96 -8.97
N GLY A 331 31.79 20.79 -8.35
CA GLY A 331 32.95 21.44 -8.99
C GLY A 331 34.16 20.56 -9.33
N THR A 332 33.94 19.29 -9.68
CA THR A 332 34.98 18.28 -9.89
C THR A 332 34.81 17.56 -11.24
N SER A 333 35.79 17.82 -12.13
CA SER A 333 36.10 17.16 -13.43
C SER A 333 35.72 17.98 -14.67
N GLY A 334 36.72 18.35 -15.49
CA GLY A 334 36.45 19.11 -16.71
C GLY A 334 37.62 19.93 -17.27
N ASP A 335 38.85 19.39 -17.29
CA ASP A 335 39.99 19.98 -18.02
C ASP A 335 39.86 19.82 -19.55
N GLY A 336 38.77 20.37 -20.10
CA GLY A 336 38.51 20.52 -21.53
C GLY A 336 38.84 21.93 -22.02
N GLU A 337 39.62 22.04 -23.09
CA GLU A 337 40.03 23.33 -23.66
C GLU A 337 38.82 24.12 -24.23
N ALA A 338 38.58 25.31 -23.67
CA ALA A 338 37.45 26.16 -24.04
C ALA A 338 37.63 26.82 -25.42
N ASP A 339 37.02 26.24 -26.46
CA ASP A 339 36.75 26.94 -27.72
C ASP A 339 35.63 27.97 -27.50
N GLY A 340 36.01 29.26 -27.50
CA GLY A 340 35.22 30.37 -26.98
C GLY A 340 34.00 30.82 -27.81
N THR A 341 33.00 29.96 -27.95
CA THR A 341 31.64 30.29 -28.44
C THR A 341 30.53 29.62 -27.63
N GLY A 342 30.65 29.59 -26.30
CA GLY A 342 29.56 29.27 -25.38
C GLY A 342 28.94 30.55 -24.81
N SER A 343 27.67 30.82 -25.10
CA SER A 343 26.91 31.92 -24.51
C SER A 343 25.93 31.39 -23.47
N GLY A 344 26.24 31.58 -22.19
CA GLY A 344 25.30 31.45 -21.07
C GLY A 344 24.93 30.03 -20.66
N GLN A 345 25.81 29.36 -19.91
CA GLN A 345 25.39 28.36 -18.91
C GLN A 345 25.49 29.02 -17.53
N GLU A 346 24.57 29.95 -17.27
CA GLU A 346 24.34 30.60 -15.96
C GLU A 346 22.83 30.71 -15.65
N THR A 347 21.97 30.08 -16.45
CA THR A 347 20.51 30.01 -16.27
C THR A 347 20.11 28.58 -15.91
N GLY A 348 19.51 28.42 -14.73
CA GLY A 348 18.85 27.16 -14.35
C GLY A 348 17.74 26.80 -15.34
N GLY A 349 17.49 25.51 -15.50
CA GLY A 349 16.50 25.02 -16.44
C GLY A 349 16.24 23.53 -16.33
N VAL A 350 15.15 23.10 -16.97
CA VAL A 350 14.69 21.72 -16.98
C VAL A 350 14.92 21.16 -18.39
N THR A 351 15.52 19.98 -18.47
CA THR A 351 15.54 19.19 -19.71
C THR A 351 14.53 18.07 -19.60
N LEU A 352 13.57 18.06 -20.53
CA LEU A 352 12.59 16.99 -20.71
C LEU A 352 13.10 16.06 -21.81
N GLU A 353 13.37 14.81 -21.47
CA GLU A 353 13.94 13.78 -22.35
C GLU A 353 12.88 12.74 -22.72
N HIS A 354 12.77 12.37 -24.00
CA HIS A 354 11.97 11.23 -24.40
C HIS A 354 12.72 9.93 -24.08
N ARG A 355 12.42 9.28 -22.94
CA ARG A 355 13.14 8.05 -22.51
C ARG A 355 12.67 6.77 -23.18
N GLY A 356 11.46 6.75 -23.74
CA GLY A 356 10.95 5.61 -24.52
C GLY A 356 9.47 5.77 -24.88
N GLY A 357 8.94 4.86 -25.70
CA GLY A 357 7.54 4.90 -26.16
C GLY A 357 7.39 5.28 -27.64
N GLU A 358 6.17 5.70 -28.01
CA GLU A 358 5.79 6.10 -29.36
C GLU A 358 6.44 7.43 -29.79
N THR A 359 6.87 7.52 -31.07
CA THR A 359 7.32 8.78 -31.67
C THR A 359 6.14 9.69 -32.02
N VAL A 360 6.02 10.83 -31.34
CA VAL A 360 4.93 11.80 -31.56
C VAL A 360 5.19 12.63 -32.81
N THR A 361 4.21 12.71 -33.72
CA THR A 361 4.30 13.48 -34.97
C THR A 361 2.97 14.13 -35.36
N GLY A 362 3.02 15.15 -36.22
CA GLY A 362 1.82 15.77 -36.82
C GLY A 362 0.87 16.34 -35.76
N ASP A 363 -0.43 16.10 -35.94
CA ASP A 363 -1.50 16.62 -35.08
C ASP A 363 -1.29 16.28 -33.58
N ALA A 364 -0.73 15.10 -33.27
CA ALA A 364 -0.41 14.71 -31.90
C ALA A 364 0.77 15.49 -31.28
N LEU A 365 1.69 15.99 -32.12
CA LEU A 365 2.79 16.86 -31.70
C LEU A 365 2.33 18.31 -31.55
N GLU A 366 1.41 18.77 -32.40
CA GLU A 366 0.72 20.07 -32.25
C GLU A 366 -0.16 20.10 -30.98
N ALA A 367 -0.68 18.95 -30.54
CA ALA A 367 -1.42 18.77 -29.29
C ALA A 367 -0.53 18.70 -28.03
N LEU A 368 0.81 18.65 -28.15
CA LEU A 368 1.69 18.76 -26.98
C LEU A 368 1.78 20.23 -26.52
N GLN A 369 1.41 20.45 -25.26
CA GLN A 369 1.45 21.74 -24.59
C GLN A 369 2.50 21.74 -23.47
N LEU A 370 3.46 22.64 -23.60
CA LEU A 370 4.45 22.99 -22.60
C LEU A 370 4.00 24.26 -21.87
N TRP A 371 4.01 24.19 -20.54
CA TRP A 371 3.65 25.26 -19.63
C TRP A 371 4.81 25.55 -18.67
N VAL A 372 5.01 26.83 -18.37
CA VAL A 372 5.95 27.30 -17.33
C VAL A 372 5.19 28.29 -16.45
N ASP A 373 5.27 28.13 -15.13
CA ASP A 373 4.60 28.96 -14.13
C ASP A 373 3.10 29.16 -14.39
N GLY A 374 2.41 28.09 -14.81
CA GLY A 374 0.98 28.12 -15.10
C GLY A 374 0.60 28.83 -16.41
N GLU A 375 1.57 29.29 -17.21
CA GLU A 375 1.34 29.96 -18.49
C GLU A 375 1.91 29.12 -19.66
N LEU A 376 1.21 29.12 -20.81
CA LEU A 376 1.71 28.48 -22.04
C LEU A 376 2.93 29.23 -22.57
N VAL A 377 4.03 28.53 -22.84
CA VAL A 377 5.23 29.17 -23.39
C VAL A 377 5.06 29.59 -24.87
N ASP A 378 5.67 30.71 -25.25
CA ASP A 378 5.62 31.29 -26.62
C ASP A 378 6.07 30.34 -27.74
N ARG A 379 6.92 29.35 -27.42
CA ARG A 379 7.34 28.29 -28.34
C ARG A 379 6.93 26.96 -27.75
N GLN A 380 6.09 26.22 -28.45
CA GLN A 380 5.62 24.90 -28.08
C GLN A 380 6.55 23.80 -28.64
N PRO A 381 6.38 22.52 -28.26
CA PRO A 381 7.21 21.42 -28.79
C PRO A 381 7.21 21.37 -30.33
N ALA A 382 6.05 21.53 -30.97
CA ALA A 382 5.89 21.58 -32.43
C ALA A 382 6.62 22.76 -33.12
N ASP A 383 6.94 23.84 -32.42
CA ASP A 383 7.74 24.95 -32.97
C ASP A 383 9.25 24.64 -33.01
N ARG A 384 9.69 23.61 -32.26
CA ARG A 384 11.10 23.20 -32.14
C ARG A 384 11.42 21.92 -32.89
N LEU A 385 10.45 21.01 -32.98
CA LEU A 385 10.63 19.64 -33.45
C LEU A 385 9.63 19.31 -34.56
N ASP A 386 10.09 18.61 -35.61
CA ASP A 386 9.21 18.01 -36.63
C ASP A 386 8.59 16.67 -36.15
N ARG A 387 9.20 16.05 -35.13
CA ARG A 387 8.82 14.81 -34.43
C ARG A 387 9.49 14.77 -33.06
N PHE A 388 8.91 14.08 -32.09
CA PHE A 388 9.51 13.82 -30.78
C PHE A 388 9.70 12.31 -30.63
N GLU A 389 10.95 11.85 -30.70
CA GLU A 389 11.34 10.42 -30.69
C GLU A 389 12.29 10.07 -29.52
N PRO A 390 12.42 8.80 -29.11
CA PRO A 390 13.31 8.42 -28.00
C PRO A 390 14.75 8.93 -28.15
N GLY A 391 15.24 9.63 -27.12
CA GLY A 391 16.51 10.36 -27.10
C GLY A 391 16.40 11.85 -27.43
N ASP A 392 15.26 12.34 -27.93
CA ASP A 392 15.03 13.78 -28.09
C ASP A 392 14.91 14.49 -26.74
N THR A 393 15.36 15.75 -26.72
CA THR A 393 15.36 16.60 -25.53
C THR A 393 14.75 17.97 -25.80
N LEU A 394 13.94 18.43 -24.84
CA LEU A 394 13.34 19.76 -24.81
C LEU A 394 13.89 20.50 -23.57
N THR A 395 14.86 21.38 -23.79
CA THR A 395 15.39 22.26 -22.74
C THR A 395 14.49 23.50 -22.56
N VAL A 396 14.17 23.79 -21.31
CA VAL A 396 13.32 24.90 -20.85
C VAL A 396 14.12 25.73 -19.86
N GLU A 397 14.37 27.00 -20.16
CA GLU A 397 15.00 27.94 -19.22
C GLU A 397 13.96 28.36 -18.17
N THR A 398 14.34 28.38 -16.89
CA THR A 398 13.44 28.70 -15.78
C THR A 398 14.07 29.67 -14.77
N ASP A 399 13.20 30.34 -14.01
CA ASP A 399 13.59 31.01 -12.76
C ASP A 399 14.07 29.97 -11.72
N PRO A 400 14.72 30.39 -10.60
CA PRO A 400 15.13 29.47 -9.54
C PRO A 400 13.94 28.72 -8.93
N LEU A 401 12.80 29.39 -8.81
CA LEU A 401 11.52 28.83 -8.38
C LEU A 401 10.55 28.88 -9.56
N ALA A 402 10.16 27.71 -10.06
CA ALA A 402 9.29 27.58 -11.22
C ALA A 402 8.51 26.26 -11.23
N SER A 403 7.39 26.22 -11.95
CA SER A 403 6.69 24.97 -12.28
C SER A 403 6.75 24.69 -13.79
N VAL A 404 7.09 23.46 -14.18
CA VAL A 404 7.19 23.05 -15.58
C VAL A 404 6.28 21.85 -15.82
N VAL A 405 5.34 21.97 -16.76
CA VAL A 405 4.40 20.91 -17.11
C VAL A 405 4.41 20.66 -18.62
N LEU A 406 4.58 19.40 -19.01
CA LEU A 406 4.37 18.91 -20.37
C LEU A 406 3.17 17.96 -20.39
N ARG A 407 2.14 18.34 -21.15
CA ARG A 407 0.94 17.53 -21.35
C ARG A 407 0.61 17.39 -22.84
N TRP A 408 -0.06 16.31 -23.21
CA TRP A 408 -0.89 16.27 -24.41
C TRP A 408 -2.29 16.78 -24.07
N PHE A 409 -2.93 17.50 -24.99
CA PHE A 409 -4.29 18.00 -24.83
C PHE A 409 -5.09 17.93 -26.14
N ASP A 410 -6.16 17.14 -26.14
CA ASP A 410 -7.14 17.04 -27.21
C ASP A 410 -8.31 17.99 -26.93
N ALA A 411 -8.40 19.04 -27.75
CA ALA A 411 -9.45 20.05 -27.66
C ALA A 411 -10.81 19.59 -28.23
N GLU A 412 -10.87 18.52 -29.03
CA GLU A 412 -12.13 17.96 -29.54
C GLU A 412 -12.79 17.02 -28.52
N ARG A 413 -11.97 16.37 -27.66
CA ARG A 413 -12.43 15.48 -26.58
C ARG A 413 -12.44 16.12 -25.19
N ASN A 414 -11.91 17.34 -25.06
CA ASN A 414 -11.56 17.95 -23.76
C ASN A 414 -10.74 16.99 -22.88
N ALA A 415 -9.76 16.31 -23.47
CA ALA A 415 -9.00 15.22 -22.83
C ALA A 415 -7.51 15.56 -22.74
N HIS A 416 -6.81 15.02 -21.76
CA HIS A 416 -5.38 15.30 -21.55
C HIS A 416 -4.61 14.12 -20.97
N ARG A 417 -3.28 14.13 -21.17
CA ARG A 417 -2.32 13.24 -20.50
C ARG A 417 -1.12 14.05 -20.07
N VAL A 418 -0.73 13.94 -18.81
CA VAL A 418 0.47 14.62 -18.28
C VAL A 418 1.67 13.69 -18.40
N TYR A 419 2.74 14.13 -19.09
CA TYR A 419 3.98 13.38 -19.20
C TYR A 419 5.07 13.86 -18.24
N ALA A 420 5.07 15.16 -17.93
CA ALA A 420 5.95 15.74 -16.92
C ALA A 420 5.20 16.84 -16.15
N ASN A 421 5.45 16.91 -14.84
CA ASN A 421 4.91 17.93 -13.94
C ASN A 421 5.94 18.11 -12.82
N GLU A 422 6.79 19.12 -12.92
CA GLU A 422 7.88 19.36 -11.99
C GLU A 422 7.73 20.72 -11.28
N ALA A 423 8.16 20.75 -10.03
CA ALA A 423 8.35 21.95 -9.24
C ALA A 423 9.86 22.11 -9.00
N ILE A 424 10.40 23.27 -9.38
CA ILE A 424 11.85 23.55 -9.46
C ILE A 424 12.26 24.43 -8.28
N GLY A 425 13.43 24.14 -7.70
CA GLY A 425 13.94 24.82 -6.52
C GLY A 425 13.37 24.29 -5.20
N ALA A 426 12.97 23.02 -5.17
CA ALA A 426 12.65 22.33 -3.92
C ALA A 426 13.90 22.24 -3.03
N GLU A 427 15.05 21.94 -3.65
CA GLU A 427 16.39 21.90 -3.09
C GLU A 427 16.90 23.27 -2.59
N ALA A 428 16.26 24.37 -2.99
CA ALA A 428 16.59 25.72 -2.56
C ALA A 428 15.98 26.08 -1.19
N PHE A 429 15.33 25.14 -0.51
CA PHE A 429 14.81 25.31 0.85
C PHE A 429 15.34 24.22 1.79
N ALA A 430 15.62 24.59 3.03
CA ALA A 430 15.85 23.68 4.15
C ALA A 430 14.68 23.78 5.12
N ILE A 431 14.28 22.65 5.71
CA ILE A 431 13.27 22.59 6.77
C ILE A 431 13.95 22.07 8.03
N ASP A 432 13.66 22.74 9.14
CA ASP A 432 14.14 22.45 10.48
C ASP A 432 12.92 22.39 11.41
N HIS A 433 12.85 21.41 12.31
CA HIS A 433 11.70 21.18 13.19
C HIS A 433 12.17 21.08 14.64
N ASP A 434 11.62 21.95 15.48
CA ASP A 434 11.86 21.97 16.92
C ASP A 434 10.59 21.44 17.62
N VAL A 435 10.68 20.21 18.13
CA VAL A 435 9.58 19.51 18.80
C VAL A 435 9.28 20.08 20.19
N GLU A 436 10.28 20.61 20.91
CA GLU A 436 10.08 21.21 22.24
C GLU A 436 9.37 22.57 22.12
N ALA A 437 9.60 23.29 21.01
CA ALA A 437 8.97 24.57 20.73
C ALA A 437 7.67 24.45 19.91
N GLU A 438 7.31 23.24 19.41
CA GLU A 438 6.24 22.99 18.43
C GLU A 438 6.35 23.91 17.20
N THR A 439 7.57 24.06 16.65
CA THR A 439 7.81 24.94 15.49
C THR A 439 8.46 24.23 14.31
N VAL A 440 8.11 24.69 13.10
CA VAL A 440 8.81 24.34 11.86
C VAL A 440 9.38 25.60 11.24
N THR A 441 10.69 25.65 11.01
CA THR A 441 11.37 26.74 10.32
C THR A 441 11.74 26.32 8.90
N ILE A 442 11.25 27.05 7.91
CA ILE A 442 11.63 26.89 6.49
C ILE A 442 12.59 28.01 6.14
N THR A 443 13.80 27.67 5.67
CA THR A 443 14.85 28.62 5.29
C THR A 443 15.16 28.50 3.80
N TYR A 444 15.20 29.62 3.08
CA TYR A 444 15.70 29.64 1.70
C TYR A 444 17.24 29.56 1.70
N VAL A 445 17.78 28.51 1.09
CA VAL A 445 19.21 28.20 1.00
C VAL A 445 19.77 28.27 -0.43
N GLY A 446 18.95 28.65 -1.42
CA GLY A 446 19.39 28.82 -2.79
C GLY A 446 20.37 29.98 -3.00
N ASP A 447 21.39 29.79 -3.84
CA ASP A 447 22.41 30.79 -4.15
C ASP A 447 21.93 31.93 -5.09
N ARG A 448 20.79 31.76 -5.75
CA ARG A 448 20.17 32.75 -6.66
C ARG A 448 19.04 33.50 -5.96
N GLU A 449 18.89 34.79 -6.24
CA GLU A 449 17.71 35.55 -5.80
C GLU A 449 16.43 34.99 -6.46
N ALA A 450 15.40 34.72 -5.66
CA ALA A 450 14.10 34.22 -6.12
C ALA A 450 12.94 35.18 -5.76
N ASP A 451 11.78 35.05 -6.41
CA ASP A 451 10.59 35.85 -6.12
C ASP A 451 9.87 35.30 -4.88
N ALA A 452 9.74 36.10 -3.82
CA ALA A 452 9.10 35.69 -2.58
C ALA A 452 7.57 35.56 -2.71
N GLY A 453 6.95 36.29 -3.65
CA GLY A 453 5.54 36.19 -3.97
C GLY A 453 5.17 34.91 -4.75
N LYS A 454 6.17 34.21 -5.31
CA LYS A 454 5.96 32.90 -5.94
C LYS A 454 5.81 31.74 -4.96
N VAL A 455 5.95 31.93 -3.64
CA VAL A 455 5.79 30.85 -2.65
C VAL A 455 4.73 31.14 -1.59
N ALA A 456 4.06 30.08 -1.14
CA ALA A 456 3.12 30.11 -0.03
C ALA A 456 3.34 28.89 0.86
N VAL A 457 3.32 29.11 2.17
CA VAL A 457 3.32 28.05 3.18
C VAL A 457 1.87 27.79 3.59
N THR A 458 1.54 26.52 3.80
CA THR A 458 0.28 26.09 4.40
C THR A 458 0.60 25.12 5.54
N HIS A 459 -0.08 25.28 6.65
CA HIS A 459 -0.03 24.39 7.81
C HIS A 459 -1.39 23.69 7.90
N ARG A 460 -1.37 22.37 7.93
CA ARG A 460 -2.55 21.54 8.14
C ARG A 460 -2.38 20.77 9.43
N SER A 461 -3.26 21.02 10.40
CA SER A 461 -3.28 20.26 11.64
C SER A 461 -3.88 18.86 11.44
N ASP A 462 -3.59 17.93 12.34
CA ASP A 462 -4.07 16.53 12.27
C ASP A 462 -5.60 16.41 12.28
N ASP A 463 -6.30 17.37 12.91
CA ASP A 463 -7.77 17.54 12.86
C ASP A 463 -8.31 17.89 11.46
N GLY A 464 -7.44 18.14 10.48
CA GLY A 464 -7.79 18.52 9.12
C GLY A 464 -8.03 20.01 8.91
N THR A 465 -7.79 20.85 9.92
CA THR A 465 -7.81 22.32 9.80
C THR A 465 -6.64 22.77 8.92
N VAL A 466 -6.89 23.64 7.94
CA VAL A 466 -5.84 24.19 7.05
C VAL A 466 -5.74 25.69 7.24
N ARG A 467 -4.55 26.18 7.57
CA ARG A 467 -4.24 27.59 7.82
C ARG A 467 -3.06 28.04 6.96
N THR A 468 -3.04 29.32 6.65
CA THR A 468 -1.87 30.02 6.11
C THR A 468 -1.15 30.67 7.29
N PRO A 469 -0.01 30.13 7.76
CA PRO A 469 0.68 30.69 8.93
C PRO A 469 1.24 32.08 8.62
N ALA A 470 1.32 32.90 9.67
CA ALA A 470 1.93 34.23 9.64
C ALA A 470 3.12 34.23 10.62
N PRO A 471 4.31 34.71 10.24
CA PRO A 471 4.64 35.39 8.98
C PRO A 471 4.63 34.45 7.75
N SER A 472 4.62 35.05 6.57
CA SER A 472 4.85 34.35 5.29
C SER A 472 5.96 35.06 4.51
N PHE A 473 6.57 34.38 3.54
CA PHE A 473 7.69 34.92 2.77
C PHE A 473 7.37 36.22 2.00
N GLY A 474 6.09 36.50 1.70
CA GLY A 474 5.66 37.65 0.88
C GLY A 474 4.76 38.69 1.57
N ASP A 475 4.31 38.48 2.82
CA ASP A 475 3.58 39.52 3.56
C ASP A 475 4.57 40.42 4.31
N GLY A 476 4.37 41.75 4.19
CA GLY A 476 5.40 42.78 4.39
C GLY A 476 5.81 43.08 5.84
N GLY A 477 5.90 42.06 6.69
CA GLY A 477 6.19 42.19 8.12
C GLY A 477 6.73 40.91 8.76
N GLY A 478 7.90 40.43 8.34
CA GLY A 478 8.56 39.28 8.98
C GLY A 478 9.98 38.99 8.50
N GLY A 479 10.09 38.36 7.33
CA GLY A 479 11.33 37.69 6.89
C GLY A 479 12.46 38.59 6.37
N THR A 480 12.19 39.41 5.34
CA THR A 480 13.29 40.14 4.67
C THR A 480 13.68 41.41 5.44
N ALA A 481 14.97 41.51 5.80
CA ALA A 481 15.51 42.62 6.58
C ALA A 481 15.44 44.01 5.89
N ASP A 482 15.11 44.06 4.59
CA ASP A 482 14.98 45.28 3.77
C ASP A 482 13.58 45.44 3.11
N GLY A 483 12.63 44.52 3.37
CA GLY A 483 11.27 44.59 2.80
C GLY A 483 11.23 44.46 1.27
N SER A 484 12.10 43.64 0.70
CA SER A 484 12.16 43.31 -0.72
C SER A 484 11.27 42.12 -1.07
N ASP A 485 10.63 42.16 -2.25
CA ASP A 485 9.82 41.07 -2.82
C ASP A 485 10.66 39.85 -3.28
N ALA A 486 11.87 39.67 -2.74
CA ALA A 486 12.85 38.69 -3.19
C ALA A 486 13.45 37.91 -2.02
N LEU A 487 13.61 36.59 -2.22
CA LEU A 487 14.29 35.65 -1.33
C LEU A 487 15.78 35.60 -1.63
N THR A 488 16.57 35.63 -0.57
CA THR A 488 18.03 35.53 -0.55
C THR A 488 18.47 34.47 0.45
N ASN A 489 19.66 33.89 0.25
CA ASN A 489 20.16 32.81 1.11
C ASN A 489 20.16 33.24 2.60
N GLY A 490 19.44 32.49 3.43
CA GLY A 490 19.24 32.76 4.86
C GLY A 490 17.91 33.44 5.23
N ASP A 491 17.09 33.85 4.26
CA ASP A 491 15.72 34.31 4.54
C ASP A 491 14.86 33.12 5.01
N ALA A 492 14.21 33.25 6.17
CA ALA A 492 13.48 32.17 6.82
C ALA A 492 12.08 32.59 7.30
N VAL A 493 11.21 31.60 7.46
CA VAL A 493 9.89 31.71 8.07
C VAL A 493 9.73 30.61 9.11
N THR A 494 9.30 30.97 10.31
CA THR A 494 8.98 30.02 11.39
C THR A 494 7.47 29.93 11.53
N ILE A 495 6.97 28.70 11.55
CA ILE A 495 5.58 28.33 11.77
C ILE A 495 5.49 27.83 13.22
N GLU A 496 4.61 28.44 14.02
CA GLU A 496 4.30 28.05 15.40
C GLU A 496 3.08 27.11 15.43
N ASP A 497 2.80 26.49 16.59
CA ASP A 497 1.68 25.56 16.85
C ASP A 497 1.67 24.32 15.91
N VAL A 498 2.83 23.72 15.62
CA VAL A 498 2.96 22.54 14.75
C VAL A 498 3.12 21.25 15.57
N GLY A 499 2.00 20.55 15.79
CA GLY A 499 1.94 19.34 16.61
C GLY A 499 2.19 18.01 15.87
N MET A 500 2.16 16.90 16.61
CA MET A 500 2.27 15.56 16.03
C MET A 500 1.15 15.25 15.04
N GLY A 501 1.49 14.75 13.85
CA GLY A 501 0.55 14.41 12.78
C GLY A 501 0.40 15.52 11.73
N ASP A 502 0.68 16.78 12.12
CA ASP A 502 0.54 17.98 11.29
C ASP A 502 1.41 17.95 10.03
N VAL A 503 0.96 18.67 9.00
CA VAL A 503 1.59 18.75 7.68
C VAL A 503 1.85 20.21 7.32
N VAL A 504 3.12 20.59 7.21
CA VAL A 504 3.56 21.88 6.66
C VAL A 504 3.93 21.69 5.19
N SER A 505 3.28 22.40 4.28
CA SER A 505 3.51 22.30 2.84
C SER A 505 3.91 23.65 2.24
N LEU A 506 5.06 23.68 1.57
CA LEU A 506 5.56 24.80 0.79
C LEU A 506 5.13 24.61 -0.68
N THR A 507 4.43 25.59 -1.24
CA THR A 507 3.82 25.49 -2.58
C THR A 507 4.15 26.72 -3.43
N LEU A 508 4.18 26.54 -4.76
CA LEU A 508 4.29 27.66 -5.70
C LEU A 508 2.95 28.38 -5.86
N THR A 509 2.95 29.71 -5.91
CA THR A 509 1.78 30.59 -6.06
C THR A 509 1.50 30.95 -7.53
N VAL A 510 1.68 29.99 -8.43
CA VAL A 510 1.43 30.13 -9.88
C VAL A 510 -0.06 29.97 -10.23
N PRO A 511 -0.53 30.45 -11.40
CA PRO A 511 -1.81 30.03 -11.98
C PRO A 511 -1.95 28.50 -12.07
N SER A 512 -3.17 27.99 -11.88
CA SER A 512 -3.46 26.56 -12.01
C SER A 512 -3.61 26.15 -13.48
N ILE A 513 -3.06 25.00 -13.86
CA ILE A 513 -3.22 24.42 -15.19
C ILE A 513 -4.41 23.44 -15.14
N PRO A 514 -5.47 23.59 -15.97
CA PRO A 514 -6.64 22.73 -15.90
C PRO A 514 -6.31 21.24 -16.05
N GLY A 515 -6.90 20.39 -15.22
CA GLY A 515 -6.62 18.94 -15.16
C GLY A 515 -5.31 18.55 -14.46
N VAL A 516 -4.40 19.50 -14.19
CA VAL A 516 -3.07 19.18 -13.63
C VAL A 516 -2.97 19.61 -12.17
N HIS A 517 -2.78 18.64 -11.28
CA HIS A 517 -2.53 18.92 -9.86
C HIS A 517 -1.18 19.62 -9.67
N ARG A 518 -1.17 20.65 -8.83
CA ARG A 518 0.05 21.39 -8.47
C ARG A 518 0.91 20.54 -7.53
N ARG A 519 2.17 20.28 -7.89
CA ARG A 519 3.14 19.70 -6.94
C ARG A 519 3.56 20.75 -5.90
N PRO A 520 3.64 20.40 -4.61
CA PRO A 520 4.35 21.22 -3.63
C PRO A 520 5.85 21.23 -3.95
N LEU A 521 6.56 22.28 -3.52
CA LEU A 521 8.03 22.32 -3.52
C LEU A 521 8.55 21.39 -2.43
N GLN A 522 8.02 21.52 -1.23
CA GLN A 522 8.30 20.63 -0.11
C GLN A 522 7.04 20.34 0.69
N ARG A 523 7.03 19.18 1.34
CA ARG A 523 5.99 18.75 2.27
C ARG A 523 6.67 18.07 3.44
N PHE A 524 6.63 18.72 4.60
CA PHE A 524 7.03 18.16 5.88
C PHE A 524 5.79 17.66 6.60
N ARG A 525 5.87 16.47 7.21
CA ARG A 525 4.85 15.97 8.14
C ARG A 525 5.54 15.67 9.45
N VAL A 526 5.05 16.27 10.54
CA VAL A 526 5.51 15.90 11.88
C VAL A 526 5.07 14.46 12.14
N THR A 527 6.03 13.55 12.15
CA THR A 527 5.79 12.15 12.52
C THR A 527 6.84 11.73 13.55
N PRO A 528 6.48 10.91 14.54
CA PRO A 528 7.45 10.39 15.50
C PRO A 528 8.59 9.61 14.79
N PRO A 529 9.79 9.55 15.40
CA PRO A 529 10.90 8.73 14.96
C PRO A 529 10.47 7.29 14.68
N ARG A 530 10.93 6.71 13.57
CA ARG A 530 10.54 5.36 13.15
C ARG A 530 11.54 4.32 13.62
N ILE A 531 11.21 3.66 14.73
CA ILE A 531 11.94 2.51 15.25
C ILE A 531 11.11 1.25 15.02
N HIS A 532 11.74 0.20 14.51
CA HIS A 532 11.15 -1.13 14.37
C HIS A 532 11.90 -2.12 15.26
N VAL A 533 11.19 -2.67 16.24
CA VAL A 533 11.69 -3.77 17.08
C VAL A 533 11.32 -5.08 16.42
N HIS A 534 12.25 -6.03 16.40
CA HIS A 534 12.06 -7.37 15.86
C HIS A 534 12.98 -8.36 16.57
N ASP A 535 12.56 -9.63 16.63
CA ASP A 535 13.35 -10.71 17.19
C ASP A 535 14.43 -11.18 16.20
N HIS A 536 15.60 -11.53 16.71
CA HIS A 536 16.71 -12.08 15.93
C HIS A 536 17.31 -13.30 16.66
N PRO A 537 17.36 -14.50 16.03
CA PRO A 537 17.57 -15.78 16.72
C PRO A 537 18.88 -15.88 17.53
N ASP A 538 19.98 -15.31 17.03
CA ASP A 538 21.28 -15.30 17.74
C ASP A 538 21.54 -14.05 18.63
N ARG A 539 20.63 -13.06 18.66
CA ARG A 539 20.89 -11.72 19.23
C ARG A 539 19.80 -11.18 20.16
N GLY A 540 18.67 -11.86 20.28
CA GLY A 540 17.48 -11.36 20.96
C GLY A 540 16.82 -10.23 20.15
N LEU A 541 16.11 -9.34 20.84
CA LEU A 541 15.43 -8.22 20.20
C LEU A 541 16.42 -7.19 19.66
N ILE A 542 16.17 -6.69 18.45
CA ILE A 542 16.91 -5.60 17.82
C ILE A 542 15.94 -4.46 17.52
N ALA A 543 16.28 -3.25 17.97
CA ALA A 543 15.64 -2.02 17.53
C ALA A 543 16.40 -1.46 16.32
N ALA A 544 15.75 -1.37 15.16
CA ALA A 544 16.29 -0.75 13.95
C ALA A 544 15.66 0.63 13.72
N TYR A 545 16.48 1.65 13.50
CA TYR A 545 16.00 3.00 13.22
C TYR A 545 16.01 3.32 11.72
N HIS A 546 14.85 3.78 11.22
CA HIS A 546 14.60 4.01 9.79
C HIS A 546 14.29 5.47 9.43
N GLY A 547 14.35 6.40 10.38
CA GLY A 547 14.23 7.84 10.10
C GLY A 547 15.46 8.40 9.38
N GLU A 548 15.32 9.61 8.82
CA GLU A 548 16.39 10.29 8.08
C GLU A 548 17.11 11.36 8.92
N GLU A 549 16.52 11.77 10.04
CA GLU A 549 17.08 12.70 11.03
C GLU A 549 17.95 11.95 12.06
N ASP A 550 18.98 12.62 12.59
CA ASP A 550 19.82 12.10 13.68
C ASP A 550 19.28 12.58 15.04
N TYR A 551 19.12 11.68 16.00
CA TYR A 551 18.65 11.98 17.36
C TYR A 551 19.71 11.64 18.43
N ASP A 552 19.73 12.34 19.56
CA ASP A 552 20.52 11.90 20.72
C ASP A 552 19.92 10.61 21.29
N ALA A 553 20.75 9.60 21.57
CA ALA A 553 20.25 8.31 22.03
C ALA A 553 19.55 8.37 23.41
N SER A 554 19.80 9.41 24.21
CA SER A 554 19.14 9.65 25.50
C SER A 554 17.75 10.30 25.38
N ALA A 555 17.35 10.72 24.16
CA ALA A 555 15.98 11.08 23.84
C ALA A 555 15.01 9.87 23.84
N PHE A 556 15.51 8.64 23.96
CA PHE A 556 14.70 7.42 23.95
C PHE A 556 14.81 6.63 25.25
N ARG A 557 13.68 6.07 25.69
CA ARG A 557 13.59 5.16 26.83
C ARG A 557 13.00 3.82 26.40
N VAL A 558 13.70 2.75 26.75
CA VAL A 558 13.22 1.37 26.61
C VAL A 558 12.55 0.95 27.92
N LEU A 559 11.30 0.52 27.84
CA LEU A 559 10.54 -0.11 28.90
C LEU A 559 10.32 -1.59 28.58
N VAL A 560 10.27 -2.43 29.60
CA VAL A 560 9.85 -3.84 29.55
C VAL A 560 8.73 -3.97 30.58
N ASP A 561 7.54 -4.37 30.14
CA ASP A 561 6.32 -4.47 30.96
C ASP A 561 5.97 -3.16 31.71
N GLY A 562 6.34 -2.01 31.12
CA GLY A 562 6.16 -0.68 31.68
C GLY A 562 7.21 -0.25 32.72
N GLU A 563 8.18 -1.10 33.07
CA GLU A 563 9.33 -0.72 33.91
C GLU A 563 10.58 -0.43 33.04
N PRO A 564 11.45 0.54 33.38
CA PRO A 564 12.65 0.82 32.60
C PRO A 564 13.58 -0.39 32.47
N ALA A 565 13.95 -0.73 31.23
CA ALA A 565 14.82 -1.85 30.93
C ALA A 565 16.24 -1.67 31.48
N ASP A 566 16.92 -2.78 31.81
CA ASP A 566 18.33 -2.78 32.26
C ASP A 566 19.31 -2.27 31.19
N ARG A 567 18.91 -2.28 29.91
CA ARG A 567 19.65 -1.73 28.77
C ARG A 567 18.79 -0.68 28.05
N GLN A 568 19.35 0.51 27.86
CA GLN A 568 18.76 1.62 27.10
C GLN A 568 19.51 1.82 25.77
N ILE A 569 18.90 2.55 24.82
CA ILE A 569 19.54 2.87 23.53
C ILE A 569 20.85 3.66 23.76
N ALA A 570 20.82 4.60 24.72
CA ALA A 570 21.97 5.41 25.15
C ALA A 570 23.14 4.63 25.78
N ASP A 571 22.97 3.35 26.14
CA ASP A 571 24.06 2.52 26.66
C ASP A 571 24.93 1.92 25.53
N GLU A 572 24.37 1.76 24.33
CA GLU A 572 25.05 1.14 23.18
C GLU A 572 25.56 2.19 22.16
N ILE A 573 24.84 3.30 21.97
CA ILE A 573 25.19 4.39 21.03
C ILE A 573 24.93 5.78 21.64
N GLU A 574 25.67 6.81 21.20
CA GLU A 574 25.44 8.21 21.61
C GLU A 574 24.46 8.94 20.68
N THR A 575 24.37 8.55 19.40
CA THR A 575 23.52 9.20 18.39
C THR A 575 22.84 8.13 17.54
N LEU A 576 21.52 8.27 17.37
CA LEU A 576 20.66 7.38 16.60
C LEU A 576 20.54 7.91 15.16
N SER A 577 21.30 7.29 14.25
CA SER A 577 21.34 7.62 12.81
C SER A 577 20.71 6.54 11.95
N ARG A 578 20.23 6.91 10.75
CA ARG A 578 19.55 6.01 9.81
C ARG A 578 20.28 4.66 9.62
N GLY A 579 19.57 3.55 9.85
CA GLY A 579 20.11 2.21 9.72
C GLY A 579 20.87 1.71 10.95
N ALA A 580 20.86 2.43 12.08
CA ALA A 580 21.37 1.92 13.33
C ALA A 580 20.53 0.73 13.83
N GLU A 581 21.20 -0.37 14.16
CA GLU A 581 20.64 -1.56 14.80
C GLU A 581 21.16 -1.64 16.25
N ILE A 582 20.23 -1.64 17.21
CA ILE A 582 20.54 -1.62 18.65
C ILE A 582 20.05 -2.93 19.29
N PRO A 583 20.94 -3.78 19.81
CA PRO A 583 20.55 -5.04 20.43
C PRO A 583 19.96 -4.77 21.82
N LEU A 584 18.65 -4.88 21.96
CA LEU A 584 17.96 -4.72 23.25
C LEU A 584 18.21 -5.91 24.19
N GLY A 585 18.44 -7.10 23.64
CA GLY A 585 18.74 -8.33 24.38
C GLY A 585 17.57 -9.33 24.36
N GLU A 586 17.74 -10.41 25.13
CA GLU A 586 16.74 -11.47 25.28
C GLU A 586 15.81 -11.16 26.45
N TYR A 587 14.49 -11.24 26.22
CA TYR A 587 13.44 -11.09 27.21
C TYR A 587 12.55 -12.34 27.19
N PRO A 588 11.85 -12.70 28.28
CA PRO A 588 10.96 -13.85 28.26
C PRO A 588 9.74 -13.60 27.34
N VAL A 589 9.20 -14.68 26.79
CA VAL A 589 7.89 -14.67 26.09
C VAL A 589 6.82 -14.00 26.96
N ASP A 590 5.85 -13.34 26.32
CA ASP A 590 4.83 -12.45 26.90
C ASP A 590 5.35 -11.09 27.42
N SER A 591 6.67 -10.82 27.39
CA SER A 591 7.17 -9.47 27.73
C SER A 591 6.74 -8.45 26.68
N THR A 592 6.24 -7.29 27.09
CA THR A 592 6.00 -6.15 26.19
C THR A 592 7.15 -5.16 26.26
N VAL A 593 7.92 -5.04 25.17
CA VAL A 593 9.00 -4.07 25.03
C VAL A 593 8.47 -2.81 24.34
N THR A 594 8.51 -1.69 25.04
CA THR A 594 8.05 -0.39 24.55
C THR A 594 9.24 0.55 24.42
N ILE A 595 9.34 1.29 23.32
CA ILE A 595 10.30 2.39 23.17
C ILE A 595 9.51 3.68 23.14
N GLU A 596 9.78 4.55 24.11
CA GLU A 596 9.24 5.91 24.19
C GLU A 596 10.29 6.91 23.72
N TRP A 597 9.83 7.95 23.04
CA TRP A 597 10.59 9.16 22.72
C TRP A 597 10.22 10.27 23.69
N LEU A 598 11.22 10.96 24.23
CA LEU A 598 11.16 11.82 25.41
C LEU A 598 11.31 13.32 25.13
N ASP A 599 11.66 13.71 23.90
CA ASP A 599 11.75 15.12 23.52
C ASP A 599 10.40 15.87 23.56
N PRO A 600 9.24 15.31 23.16
CA PRO A 600 7.95 15.97 23.38
C PRO A 600 7.56 16.05 24.87
N GLU A 601 6.77 17.07 25.25
CA GLU A 601 6.35 17.30 26.66
C GLU A 601 5.64 16.08 27.29
N GLU A 602 4.87 15.34 26.49
CA GLU A 602 4.32 14.03 26.84
C GLU A 602 5.05 12.94 26.03
N PRO A 603 5.71 11.96 26.68
CA PRO A 603 6.44 10.90 25.98
C PRO A 603 5.57 10.11 24.99
N VAL A 604 6.08 9.94 23.77
CA VAL A 604 5.37 9.26 22.68
C VAL A 604 5.94 7.86 22.50
N VAL A 605 5.07 6.83 22.53
CA VAL A 605 5.46 5.46 22.17
C VAL A 605 5.76 5.40 20.67
N VAL A 606 7.02 5.13 20.32
CA VAL A 606 7.51 5.03 18.93
C VAL A 606 7.64 3.58 18.44
N ALA A 607 7.76 2.63 19.37
CA ALA A 607 7.65 1.20 19.09
C ALA A 607 7.03 0.46 20.29
N GLU A 608 6.20 -0.54 20.01
CA GLU A 608 5.69 -1.51 20.98
C GLU A 608 5.80 -2.89 20.33
N HIS A 609 6.43 -3.84 21.01
CA HIS A 609 6.68 -5.20 20.52
C HIS A 609 6.49 -6.20 21.65
N GLU A 610 5.66 -7.21 21.40
CA GLU A 610 5.42 -8.33 22.33
C GLU A 610 6.36 -9.48 21.96
N VAL A 611 7.05 -10.02 22.95
CA VAL A 611 7.98 -11.13 22.75
C VAL A 611 7.18 -12.42 22.56
N VAL A 612 7.16 -12.89 21.32
CA VAL A 612 6.47 -14.10 20.90
C VAL A 612 7.41 -15.32 20.98
N PRO A 613 6.88 -16.54 21.16
CA PRO A 613 7.71 -17.74 21.07
C PRO A 613 8.17 -17.98 19.63
N GLU A 614 9.46 -18.22 19.42
CA GLU A 614 9.98 -18.61 18.10
C GLU A 614 9.75 -20.12 17.91
N ALA A 615 8.61 -20.52 17.32
CA ALA A 615 8.23 -21.91 17.14
C ALA A 615 7.86 -22.24 15.69
N PHE A 616 8.43 -23.33 15.16
CA PHE A 616 8.16 -23.84 13.82
C PHE A 616 7.24 -25.05 13.92
N VAL A 617 5.99 -24.88 13.47
CA VAL A 617 4.96 -25.92 13.52
C VAL A 617 4.64 -26.40 12.09
N ASP A 618 4.74 -27.70 11.85
CA ASP A 618 4.37 -28.33 10.59
C ASP A 618 2.91 -28.82 10.63
N LEU A 619 2.26 -28.76 9.46
CA LEU A 619 0.85 -29.11 9.25
C LEU A 619 0.71 -30.04 8.05
N GLU A 620 0.48 -31.33 8.31
CA GLU A 620 0.24 -32.36 7.28
C GLU A 620 -1.22 -32.79 7.32
N TYR A 621 -1.91 -32.83 6.16
CA TYR A 621 -3.31 -33.27 6.09
C TYR A 621 -3.40 -34.70 5.55
N ASP A 622 -3.98 -35.61 6.33
CA ASP A 622 -4.34 -36.96 5.90
C ASP A 622 -5.74 -36.95 5.27
N PRO A 623 -5.88 -37.13 3.93
CA PRO A 623 -7.17 -37.13 3.24
C PRO A 623 -7.99 -38.43 3.40
N GLU A 624 -7.39 -39.50 3.92
CA GLU A 624 -8.06 -40.79 4.18
C GLU A 624 -8.67 -40.82 5.59
N ALA A 625 -7.96 -40.28 6.58
CA ALA A 625 -8.48 -40.06 7.92
C ALA A 625 -9.37 -38.81 8.02
N GLY A 626 -9.09 -37.78 7.21
CA GLY A 626 -9.70 -36.45 7.32
C GLY A 626 -9.24 -35.73 8.59
N THR A 627 -7.93 -35.83 8.86
CA THR A 627 -7.29 -35.25 10.04
C THR A 627 -6.07 -34.44 9.64
N VAL A 628 -5.83 -33.33 10.32
CA VAL A 628 -4.54 -32.62 10.25
C VAL A 628 -3.63 -33.12 11.37
N ARG A 629 -2.42 -33.55 11.01
CA ARG A 629 -1.31 -33.76 11.94
C ARG A 629 -0.65 -32.40 12.16
N VAL A 630 -0.59 -31.99 13.42
CA VAL A 630 0.14 -30.79 13.86
C VAL A 630 1.37 -31.29 14.62
N GLU A 631 2.57 -30.86 14.22
CA GLU A 631 3.84 -31.26 14.83
C GLU A 631 4.72 -30.05 15.10
N HIS A 632 5.21 -29.91 16.34
CA HIS A 632 6.21 -28.90 16.69
C HIS A 632 7.58 -29.42 16.25
N ARG A 633 8.18 -28.82 15.21
CA ARG A 633 9.42 -29.31 14.61
C ARG A 633 10.65 -28.81 15.36
N GLU A 634 10.74 -27.50 15.61
CA GLU A 634 11.84 -26.86 16.32
C GLU A 634 11.42 -25.51 16.92
N GLY A 635 12.24 -24.97 17.82
CA GLY A 635 11.99 -23.68 18.47
C GLY A 635 11.57 -23.81 19.93
N ASP A 636 11.00 -22.72 20.47
CA ASP A 636 10.60 -22.62 21.87
C ASP A 636 9.39 -23.50 22.21
N ALA A 637 9.40 -24.05 23.43
CA ALA A 637 8.27 -24.78 23.97
C ALA A 637 7.23 -23.79 24.53
N MET A 638 5.97 -23.96 24.13
CA MET A 638 4.87 -23.04 24.43
C MET A 638 3.91 -23.66 25.44
N ALA A 639 3.27 -22.86 26.29
CA ALA A 639 2.19 -23.37 27.14
C ALA A 639 1.05 -23.90 26.25
N ALA A 640 0.63 -25.16 26.44
CA ALA A 640 -0.23 -25.85 25.47
C ALA A 640 -1.68 -25.31 25.43
N ASP A 641 -2.11 -24.64 26.51
CA ASP A 641 -3.34 -23.86 26.60
C ASP A 641 -3.29 -22.56 25.80
N ARG A 642 -2.10 -22.02 25.51
CA ARG A 642 -1.90 -20.80 24.72
C ARG A 642 -1.89 -21.05 23.21
N VAL A 643 -1.62 -22.28 22.78
CA VAL A 643 -1.67 -22.69 21.37
C VAL A 643 -3.08 -23.16 21.01
N LYS A 644 -3.72 -22.50 20.04
CA LYS A 644 -5.04 -22.87 19.52
C LYS A 644 -4.93 -23.35 18.07
N ILE A 645 -5.59 -24.45 17.76
CA ILE A 645 -5.80 -24.93 16.39
C ILE A 645 -7.23 -24.57 15.98
N ARG A 646 -7.37 -23.73 14.97
CA ARG A 646 -8.66 -23.25 14.43
C ARG A 646 -8.87 -23.79 13.01
N ALA A 647 -10.12 -24.06 12.63
CA ALA A 647 -10.56 -24.34 11.27
C ALA A 647 -11.56 -23.26 10.84
N ASP A 648 -11.22 -22.50 9.80
CA ASP A 648 -11.99 -21.34 9.31
C ASP A 648 -12.38 -20.31 10.40
N GLY A 649 -11.54 -20.20 11.44
CA GLY A 649 -11.72 -19.34 12.60
C GLY A 649 -12.36 -20.02 13.82
N GLU A 650 -13.00 -21.18 13.67
CA GLU A 650 -13.59 -21.93 14.79
C GLU A 650 -12.56 -22.88 15.44
N PRO A 651 -12.47 -22.95 16.78
CA PRO A 651 -11.54 -23.86 17.45
C PRO A 651 -11.91 -25.33 17.23
N LEU A 652 -10.93 -26.16 16.86
CA LEU A 652 -11.12 -27.60 16.68
C LEU A 652 -11.43 -28.32 18.01
N GLY A 653 -12.08 -29.49 17.89
CA GLY A 653 -12.45 -30.33 19.03
C GLY A 653 -11.28 -31.06 19.72
N THR A 654 -10.07 -31.01 19.14
CA THR A 654 -8.81 -31.47 19.74
C THR A 654 -7.84 -30.30 19.74
N GLN A 655 -7.27 -29.96 20.90
CA GLN A 655 -6.30 -28.89 21.10
C GLN A 655 -5.00 -29.44 21.72
N PRO A 656 -3.86 -28.75 21.61
CA PRO A 656 -2.62 -29.16 22.28
C PRO A 656 -2.81 -29.34 23.80
N ALA A 657 -3.59 -28.46 24.41
CA ALA A 657 -3.98 -28.50 25.83
C ALA A 657 -4.71 -29.77 26.31
N ASP A 658 -5.28 -30.56 25.40
CA ASP A 658 -5.97 -31.82 25.75
C ASP A 658 -4.99 -32.97 26.02
N GLU A 659 -3.79 -32.90 25.43
CA GLU A 659 -2.76 -33.94 25.52
C GLU A 659 -1.50 -33.48 26.29
N TYR A 660 -1.19 -32.17 26.24
CA TYR A 660 0.05 -31.58 26.73
C TYR A 660 -0.20 -30.46 27.76
N GLU A 661 0.73 -30.27 28.69
CA GLU A 661 0.79 -29.06 29.55
C GLU A 661 1.67 -27.97 28.87
N GLU A 662 2.67 -28.40 28.09
CA GLU A 662 3.62 -27.59 27.32
C GLU A 662 3.79 -28.30 25.97
N PHE A 663 3.68 -27.57 24.86
CA PHE A 663 3.80 -28.05 23.49
C PHE A 663 5.15 -27.62 22.91
N GLY A 664 6.07 -28.57 22.77
CA GLY A 664 7.46 -28.32 22.38
C GLY A 664 8.01 -29.31 21.35
N PRO A 665 9.30 -29.17 20.95
CA PRO A 665 9.87 -29.91 19.82
C PRO A 665 9.72 -31.44 19.91
N GLY A 666 9.04 -32.02 18.91
CA GLY A 666 8.70 -33.44 18.80
C GLY A 666 7.33 -33.82 19.33
N ASP A 667 6.57 -32.89 19.94
CA ASP A 667 5.17 -33.10 20.26
C ASP A 667 4.31 -33.05 18.98
N SER A 668 3.33 -33.96 18.88
CA SER A 668 2.46 -34.03 17.72
C SER A 668 1.09 -34.57 18.09
N LEU A 669 0.05 -34.01 17.47
CA LEU A 669 -1.33 -34.46 17.64
C LEU A 669 -2.04 -34.56 16.28
N ALA A 670 -3.16 -35.26 16.25
CA ALA A 670 -4.04 -35.31 15.08
C ALA A 670 -5.43 -34.78 15.45
N ALA A 671 -5.91 -33.78 14.72
CA ALA A 671 -7.24 -33.21 14.91
C ALA A 671 -8.12 -33.51 13.67
N GLU A 672 -9.39 -33.86 13.89
CA GLU A 672 -10.38 -34.02 12.81
C GLU A 672 -10.72 -32.64 12.23
N VAL A 673 -10.72 -32.50 10.90
CA VAL A 673 -10.99 -31.23 10.20
C VAL A 673 -11.85 -31.49 8.97
N PRO A 674 -12.89 -30.67 8.70
CA PRO A 674 -13.63 -30.76 7.45
C PRO A 674 -12.73 -30.53 6.21
N PRO A 675 -13.09 -31.09 5.04
CA PRO A 675 -12.42 -30.78 3.77
C PRO A 675 -12.48 -29.28 3.44
N PHE A 676 -11.48 -28.78 2.71
CA PHE A 676 -11.36 -27.40 2.23
C PHE A 676 -11.18 -26.30 3.29
N ALA A 677 -11.27 -26.63 4.58
CA ALA A 677 -11.08 -25.69 5.66
C ALA A 677 -9.67 -25.08 5.75
N ARG A 678 -9.58 -23.82 6.20
CA ARG A 678 -8.34 -23.18 6.63
C ARG A 678 -7.98 -23.65 8.03
N VAL A 679 -7.00 -24.55 8.15
CA VAL A 679 -6.42 -24.88 9.46
C VAL A 679 -5.34 -23.85 9.77
N GLU A 680 -5.41 -23.25 10.95
CA GLU A 680 -4.36 -22.37 11.47
C GLU A 680 -4.00 -22.77 12.89
N VAL A 681 -2.71 -22.66 13.21
CA VAL A 681 -2.17 -22.77 14.56
C VAL A 681 -1.76 -21.37 14.98
N VAL A 682 -2.42 -20.85 16.01
CA VAL A 682 -2.17 -19.53 16.57
C VAL A 682 -1.73 -19.64 18.02
N TRP A 683 -0.85 -18.74 18.45
CA TRP A 683 -0.50 -18.54 19.86
C TRP A 683 -1.18 -17.26 20.37
N VAL A 684 -1.72 -17.32 21.60
CA VAL A 684 -2.55 -16.25 22.21
C VAL A 684 -1.85 -15.70 23.45
N GLY A 685 -1.40 -14.44 23.40
CA GLY A 685 -0.59 -13.79 24.45
C GLY A 685 -1.28 -13.60 25.80
N ALA A 686 -0.49 -13.46 26.88
CA ALA A 686 -0.88 -13.59 28.29
C ALA A 686 -2.22 -12.95 28.73
N ASP A 687 -2.57 -11.78 28.21
CA ASP A 687 -3.60 -10.87 28.73
C ASP A 687 -5.06 -11.42 28.74
N ASP A 688 -5.40 -12.42 27.92
CA ASP A 688 -6.81 -12.82 27.68
C ASP A 688 -7.43 -13.79 28.71
N ASP A 689 -6.69 -14.30 29.70
CA ASP A 689 -7.20 -15.22 30.74
C ASP A 689 -7.89 -14.50 31.93
N ALA A 690 -8.74 -13.51 31.64
CA ALA A 690 -9.49 -12.78 32.65
C ALA A 690 -10.97 -13.20 32.72
N GLU A 691 -11.33 -13.97 33.76
CA GLU A 691 -12.69 -13.95 34.34
C GLU A 691 -13.00 -12.57 35.00
N SER A 692 -12.72 -11.45 34.34
CA SER A 692 -13.12 -10.11 34.77
C SER A 692 -14.56 -9.85 34.34
N GLY A 693 -15.50 -10.41 35.11
CA GLY A 693 -16.93 -10.09 35.02
C GLY A 693 -17.23 -8.65 35.44
N THR A 694 -16.86 -7.70 34.59
CA THR A 694 -17.15 -6.26 34.68
C THR A 694 -17.67 -5.79 33.33
N ASP A 695 -18.99 -5.62 33.26
CA ASP A 695 -19.72 -5.07 32.11
C ASP A 695 -19.41 -3.56 31.94
N ASP A 696 -18.21 -3.23 31.43
CA ASP A 696 -17.79 -1.87 31.04
C ASP A 696 -17.21 -1.90 29.61
N ASP A 697 -18.05 -2.31 28.64
CA ASP A 697 -17.79 -2.31 27.19
C ASP A 697 -17.72 -0.88 26.62
N ALA A 698 -16.72 -0.09 27.05
CA ALA A 698 -16.57 1.33 26.69
C ALA A 698 -15.11 1.77 26.47
N ALA A 699 -14.29 0.89 25.90
CA ALA A 699 -13.09 1.22 25.15
C ALA A 699 -12.96 0.22 24.00
N GLY A 700 -12.54 0.67 22.81
CA GLY A 700 -12.39 -0.22 21.65
C GLY A 700 -11.54 -1.43 22.01
N GLY A 701 -12.07 -2.64 21.79
CA GLY A 701 -11.40 -3.87 22.18
C GLY A 701 -10.00 -3.92 21.60
N ARG A 702 -9.03 -4.32 22.44
CA ARG A 702 -7.83 -4.97 21.90
C ARG A 702 -8.34 -6.26 21.27
N ASP A 703 -8.48 -6.27 19.95
CA ASP A 703 -8.77 -7.48 19.19
C ASP A 703 -7.76 -8.58 19.57
N GLU A 704 -8.22 -9.83 19.60
CA GLU A 704 -7.43 -11.03 19.92
C GLU A 704 -6.03 -10.93 19.27
N ARG A 705 -4.96 -10.83 20.09
CA ARG A 705 -3.57 -10.81 19.60
C ARG A 705 -3.12 -12.23 19.24
N ASP A 706 -3.75 -12.77 18.21
CA ASP A 706 -3.43 -14.06 17.60
C ASP A 706 -2.13 -13.97 16.81
N HIS A 707 -1.09 -14.66 17.27
CA HIS A 707 0.16 -14.81 16.54
C HIS A 707 0.13 -16.11 15.71
N HIS A 708 0.02 -15.98 14.39
CA HIS A 708 -0.04 -17.11 13.47
C HIS A 708 1.32 -17.83 13.37
N LEU A 709 1.37 -19.07 13.87
CA LEU A 709 2.55 -19.94 13.80
C LEU A 709 2.62 -20.71 12.48
N ALA A 710 1.49 -21.31 12.07
CA ALA A 710 1.41 -22.15 10.87
C ALA A 710 0.00 -22.22 10.32
N GLY A 711 -0.14 -22.43 9.01
CA GLY A 711 -1.46 -22.54 8.36
C GLY A 711 -1.45 -23.39 7.09
N THR A 712 -2.55 -24.11 6.85
CA THR A 712 -2.76 -24.92 5.65
C THR A 712 -4.22 -24.91 5.18
N THR A 713 -4.50 -25.52 4.03
CA THR A 713 -5.88 -25.79 3.58
C THR A 713 -6.05 -27.29 3.41
N THR A 714 -7.05 -27.87 4.07
CA THR A 714 -7.31 -29.30 3.95
C THR A 714 -7.84 -29.68 2.57
N ALA A 715 -7.68 -30.95 2.21
CA ALA A 715 -8.29 -31.57 1.03
C ALA A 715 -7.99 -30.92 -0.34
N ARG A 716 -6.92 -30.10 -0.49
CA ARG A 716 -6.48 -29.58 -1.81
C ARG A 716 -6.32 -30.69 -2.86
N GLU A 717 -5.80 -31.84 -2.44
CA GLU A 717 -5.59 -33.02 -3.31
C GLU A 717 -6.84 -33.87 -3.53
N ALA A 718 -7.94 -33.58 -2.81
CA ALA A 718 -9.20 -34.30 -2.98
C ALA A 718 -9.94 -33.91 -4.27
N LEU A 719 -9.42 -32.96 -5.06
CA LEU A 719 -9.92 -32.59 -6.38
C LEU A 719 -8.95 -33.06 -7.47
N LYS A 720 -9.30 -34.14 -8.17
CA LYS A 720 -8.60 -34.59 -9.38
C LYS A 720 -9.18 -33.89 -10.61
N ALA A 721 -8.34 -33.16 -11.32
CA ALA A 721 -8.69 -32.55 -12.61
C ALA A 721 -8.37 -33.50 -13.77
N HIS A 722 -9.23 -33.52 -14.80
CA HIS A 722 -9.00 -34.18 -16.08
C HIS A 722 -9.39 -33.22 -17.20
N TYR A 723 -8.50 -33.01 -18.18
CA TYR A 723 -8.78 -32.15 -19.34
C TYR A 723 -8.93 -32.97 -20.62
N ASP A 724 -9.98 -32.70 -21.40
CA ASP A 724 -10.19 -33.24 -22.76
C ASP A 724 -10.09 -32.08 -23.77
N PRO A 725 -8.96 -31.90 -24.47
CA PRO A 725 -8.77 -30.85 -25.47
C PRO A 725 -9.60 -31.10 -26.75
N GLY A 726 -10.09 -32.32 -26.98
CA GLY A 726 -10.97 -32.64 -28.11
C GLY A 726 -12.43 -32.24 -27.85
N ALA A 727 -12.82 -32.16 -26.59
CA ALA A 727 -14.12 -31.68 -26.13
C ALA A 727 -14.13 -30.21 -25.66
N ALA A 728 -12.95 -29.61 -25.43
CA ALA A 728 -12.78 -28.34 -24.70
C ALA A 728 -13.45 -28.41 -23.31
N GLU A 729 -13.22 -29.52 -22.59
CA GLU A 729 -13.90 -29.85 -21.34
C GLU A 729 -12.89 -30.09 -20.21
N MET A 730 -13.08 -29.42 -19.06
CA MET A 730 -12.36 -29.71 -17.83
C MET A 730 -13.31 -30.37 -16.83
N ARG A 731 -12.93 -31.55 -16.32
CA ARG A 731 -13.67 -32.28 -15.29
C ARG A 731 -12.91 -32.28 -13.97
N LEU A 732 -13.49 -31.69 -12.94
CA LEU A 732 -12.99 -31.71 -11.57
C LEU A 732 -13.77 -32.77 -10.78
N THR A 733 -13.12 -33.88 -10.42
CA THR A 733 -13.74 -34.97 -9.66
C THR A 733 -13.31 -34.91 -8.20
N TYR A 734 -14.28 -34.87 -7.28
CA TYR A 734 -14.00 -34.98 -5.86
C TYR A 734 -13.73 -36.45 -5.50
N VAL A 735 -12.58 -36.73 -4.89
CA VAL A 735 -12.12 -38.09 -4.52
C VAL A 735 -11.86 -38.24 -3.02
N GLY A 736 -12.13 -37.21 -2.21
CA GLY A 736 -11.94 -37.24 -0.76
C GLY A 736 -12.81 -38.30 -0.05
N ALA A 737 -12.31 -38.82 1.07
CA ALA A 737 -12.99 -39.88 1.82
C ALA A 737 -14.17 -39.36 2.68
N GLN A 738 -14.08 -38.11 3.14
CA GLN A 738 -15.16 -37.40 3.83
C GLN A 738 -16.02 -36.61 2.82
N PRO A 739 -17.32 -36.40 3.06
CA PRO A 739 -18.10 -35.42 2.33
C PRO A 739 -17.57 -34.01 2.58
N ALA A 740 -17.61 -33.16 1.55
CA ALA A 740 -17.21 -31.76 1.63
C ALA A 740 -18.41 -30.83 1.43
N ASP A 741 -18.41 -29.71 2.14
CA ASP A 741 -19.36 -28.62 1.93
C ASP A 741 -18.93 -27.79 0.70
N PRO A 742 -19.78 -27.61 -0.32
CA PRO A 742 -19.49 -26.75 -1.45
C PRO A 742 -19.81 -25.26 -1.20
N GLU A 743 -20.36 -24.88 -0.03
CA GLU A 743 -20.57 -23.46 0.30
C GLU A 743 -19.25 -22.67 0.22
N GLY A 744 -19.29 -21.53 -0.47
CA GLY A 744 -18.11 -20.71 -0.76
C GLY A 744 -17.16 -21.27 -1.84
N LEU A 745 -17.29 -22.52 -2.27
CA LEU A 745 -16.44 -23.11 -3.31
C LEU A 745 -16.82 -22.57 -4.70
N GLN A 746 -15.85 -21.98 -5.39
CA GLN A 746 -15.99 -21.38 -6.71
C GLN A 746 -14.96 -21.95 -7.69
N VAL A 747 -15.36 -22.06 -8.95
CA VAL A 747 -14.50 -22.50 -10.04
C VAL A 747 -14.50 -21.43 -11.12
N THR A 748 -13.35 -20.78 -11.30
CA THR A 748 -13.19 -19.67 -12.26
C THR A 748 -12.30 -20.09 -13.41
N THR A 749 -12.79 -19.93 -14.64
CA THR A 749 -11.97 -20.04 -15.85
C THR A 749 -11.23 -18.71 -16.07
N TYR A 750 -9.95 -18.79 -16.43
CA TYR A 750 -9.16 -17.64 -16.82
C TYR A 750 -8.52 -17.90 -18.16
N SER A 751 -9.07 -17.29 -19.21
CA SER A 751 -8.40 -17.20 -20.50
C SER A 751 -7.33 -16.10 -20.46
N PRO A 752 -6.05 -16.41 -20.71
CA PRO A 752 -5.08 -15.37 -21.00
C PRO A 752 -5.51 -14.69 -22.30
N ALA A 753 -5.82 -13.40 -22.23
CA ALA A 753 -6.09 -12.61 -23.43
C ALA A 753 -4.91 -12.73 -24.43
N ASP A 754 -5.24 -12.86 -25.71
CA ASP A 754 -4.31 -13.11 -26.83
C ASP A 754 -2.95 -12.43 -26.67
N ASP A 755 -1.89 -13.21 -26.93
CA ASP A 755 -0.46 -12.92 -26.76
C ASP A 755 -0.04 -11.48 -27.08
N SER A 756 -0.24 -10.59 -26.10
CA SER A 756 0.29 -9.25 -26.03
C SER A 756 1.49 -9.28 -25.08
N SER A 757 2.66 -8.91 -25.61
CA SER A 757 3.95 -9.04 -24.94
C SER A 757 4.21 -7.95 -23.89
N ASP A 758 3.19 -7.58 -23.10
CA ASP A 758 3.26 -6.54 -22.07
C ASP A 758 3.34 -7.13 -20.65
N ARG A 759 4.54 -7.64 -20.31
CA ARG A 759 4.88 -8.00 -18.92
C ARG A 759 5.33 -6.78 -18.13
N THR A 760 4.44 -5.81 -17.93
CA THR A 760 4.65 -4.69 -16.98
C THR A 760 3.52 -4.65 -15.95
N SER A 761 3.82 -5.12 -14.74
CA SER A 761 3.13 -4.89 -13.45
C SER A 761 1.80 -4.10 -13.48
N GLY A 762 0.74 -4.73 -13.96
CA GLY A 762 -0.65 -4.26 -13.88
C GLY A 762 -1.57 -5.46 -13.69
N ARG A 763 -2.50 -5.40 -12.73
CA ARG A 763 -3.42 -6.51 -12.45
C ARG A 763 -4.43 -6.58 -13.61
N PRO A 764 -4.48 -7.66 -14.43
CA PRO A 764 -5.27 -7.68 -15.64
C PRO A 764 -6.76 -7.56 -15.30
N SER A 765 -7.36 -6.49 -15.82
CA SER A 765 -8.76 -6.12 -15.63
C SER A 765 -9.46 -6.23 -16.99
N GLY A 766 -10.36 -7.19 -17.15
CA GLY A 766 -11.20 -7.28 -18.36
C GLY A 766 -11.17 -8.58 -19.18
N GLY A 767 -10.51 -9.66 -18.72
CA GLY A 767 -10.80 -10.99 -19.29
C GLY A 767 -12.24 -11.42 -18.95
N GLU A 768 -12.94 -12.06 -19.87
CA GLU A 768 -14.26 -12.66 -19.63
C GLU A 768 -14.08 -13.81 -18.62
N ARG A 769 -14.39 -13.54 -17.34
CA ARG A 769 -14.31 -14.53 -16.26
C ARG A 769 -15.65 -15.22 -16.12
N GLU A 770 -15.71 -16.50 -16.50
CA GLU A 770 -16.82 -17.34 -16.09
C GLU A 770 -16.50 -17.97 -14.73
N THR A 771 -17.38 -17.77 -13.77
CA THR A 771 -17.25 -18.26 -12.39
C THR A 771 -18.47 -19.09 -12.06
N LEU A 772 -18.26 -20.40 -11.87
CA LEU A 772 -19.29 -21.34 -11.42
C LEU A 772 -19.23 -21.46 -9.90
N VAL A 773 -20.38 -21.29 -9.23
CA VAL A 773 -20.52 -21.47 -7.79
C VAL A 773 -21.01 -22.91 -7.54
N VAL A 774 -20.18 -23.74 -6.91
CA VAL A 774 -20.42 -25.19 -6.84
C VAL A 774 -21.69 -25.51 -6.03
N ALA A 775 -21.98 -24.71 -5.00
CA ALA A 775 -23.18 -24.82 -4.18
C ALA A 775 -24.50 -24.58 -4.94
N GLU A 776 -24.49 -24.05 -6.17
CA GLU A 776 -25.71 -23.95 -6.99
C GLU A 776 -26.10 -25.29 -7.65
N GLU A 777 -25.15 -26.22 -7.78
CA GLU A 777 -25.38 -27.55 -8.37
C GLU A 777 -25.35 -28.70 -7.34
N TYR A 778 -24.58 -28.54 -6.26
CA TYR A 778 -24.34 -29.57 -5.24
C TYR A 778 -24.72 -29.05 -3.85
N ASP A 779 -25.54 -29.80 -3.10
CA ASP A 779 -25.79 -29.56 -1.67
C ASP A 779 -24.64 -30.10 -0.78
N GLU A 780 -23.89 -31.10 -1.26
CA GLU A 780 -22.78 -31.79 -0.59
C GLU A 780 -21.92 -32.45 -1.69
N LEU A 781 -20.59 -32.41 -1.58
CA LEU A 781 -19.67 -33.11 -2.49
C LEU A 781 -19.24 -34.45 -1.89
N THR A 782 -19.48 -35.55 -2.59
CA THR A 782 -19.14 -36.91 -2.18
C THR A 782 -18.16 -37.58 -3.16
N SER A 783 -17.45 -38.60 -2.70
CA SER A 783 -16.41 -39.27 -3.50
C SER A 783 -16.97 -39.85 -4.80
N GLY A 784 -16.53 -39.29 -5.93
CA GLY A 784 -16.98 -39.60 -7.29
C GLY A 784 -17.84 -38.51 -7.95
N ASP A 785 -18.26 -37.47 -7.23
CA ASP A 785 -18.97 -36.33 -7.83
C ASP A 785 -18.05 -35.52 -8.74
N THR A 786 -18.58 -35.04 -9.88
CA THR A 786 -17.79 -34.41 -10.96
C THR A 786 -18.41 -33.10 -11.39
N ILE A 787 -17.67 -32.01 -11.19
CA ILE A 787 -17.98 -30.69 -11.75
C ILE A 787 -17.40 -30.67 -13.17
N THR A 788 -18.23 -30.39 -14.18
CA THR A 788 -17.82 -30.32 -15.58
C THR A 788 -17.91 -28.89 -16.07
N LEU A 789 -16.79 -28.35 -16.54
CA LEU A 789 -16.70 -27.07 -17.24
C LEU A 789 -16.62 -27.34 -18.74
N THR A 790 -17.49 -26.72 -19.53
CA THR A 790 -17.39 -26.71 -21.00
C THR A 790 -16.71 -25.44 -21.48
N ASP A 791 -16.35 -25.41 -22.77
CA ASP A 791 -15.80 -24.23 -23.44
C ASP A 791 -14.47 -23.74 -22.82
N VAL A 792 -13.67 -24.66 -22.27
CA VAL A 792 -12.33 -24.41 -21.71
C VAL A 792 -11.27 -24.69 -22.79
N GLU A 793 -10.66 -23.64 -23.33
CA GLU A 793 -9.73 -23.73 -24.47
C GLU A 793 -8.27 -24.02 -24.05
N ILE A 794 -7.45 -24.41 -25.03
CA ILE A 794 -6.00 -24.62 -24.83
C ILE A 794 -5.35 -23.26 -24.58
N GLY A 795 -4.70 -23.11 -23.43
CA GLY A 795 -4.13 -21.86 -22.93
C GLY A 795 -4.82 -21.36 -21.66
N ASP A 796 -6.08 -21.73 -21.43
CA ASP A 796 -6.84 -21.38 -20.24
C ASP A 796 -6.25 -21.97 -18.95
N ARG A 797 -6.55 -21.30 -17.83
CA ARG A 797 -6.28 -21.80 -16.48
C ARG A 797 -7.55 -21.83 -15.65
N VAL A 798 -7.97 -23.03 -15.26
CA VAL A 798 -9.05 -23.22 -14.29
C VAL A 798 -8.48 -23.03 -12.88
N THR A 799 -9.12 -22.18 -12.08
CA THR A 799 -8.75 -21.94 -10.68
C THR A 799 -9.94 -22.31 -9.80
N VAL A 800 -9.71 -23.20 -8.83
CA VAL A 800 -10.69 -23.48 -7.78
C VAL A 800 -10.34 -22.62 -6.58
N SER A 801 -11.29 -21.84 -6.08
CA SER A 801 -11.11 -20.96 -4.93
C SER A 801 -12.24 -21.13 -3.91
N ILE A 802 -11.98 -20.73 -2.67
CA ILE A 802 -12.99 -20.61 -1.62
C ILE A 802 -13.17 -19.12 -1.36
N ARG A 803 -14.40 -18.65 -1.47
CA ARG A 803 -14.83 -17.30 -1.13
C ARG A 803 -15.51 -17.33 0.24
N THR A 804 -14.90 -16.65 1.20
CA THR A 804 -15.43 -16.48 2.56
C THR A 804 -15.87 -15.04 2.75
N GLU A 805 -17.13 -14.82 3.10
CA GLU A 805 -17.69 -13.51 3.40
C GLU A 805 -17.94 -13.37 4.91
N THR A 806 -17.20 -12.46 5.53
CA THR A 806 -17.38 -12.05 6.93
C THR A 806 -18.03 -10.67 6.98
N ALA A 807 -18.49 -10.24 8.16
CA ALA A 807 -19.14 -8.93 8.33
C ALA A 807 -18.28 -7.74 7.85
N ASN A 808 -16.96 -7.88 7.86
CA ASN A 808 -16.01 -6.79 7.57
C ASN A 808 -15.11 -7.05 6.34
N MET A 809 -15.11 -8.27 5.78
CA MET A 809 -14.19 -8.67 4.71
C MET A 809 -14.75 -9.80 3.85
N VAL A 810 -14.66 -9.64 2.53
CA VAL A 810 -14.71 -10.74 1.56
C VAL A 810 -13.28 -11.17 1.25
N SER A 811 -12.97 -12.44 1.49
CA SER A 811 -11.67 -13.03 1.12
C SER A 811 -11.86 -14.19 0.15
N GLU A 812 -11.01 -14.27 -0.86
CA GLU A 812 -11.00 -15.36 -1.84
C GLU A 812 -9.62 -16.01 -1.83
N ARG A 813 -9.59 -17.35 -1.71
CA ARG A 813 -8.37 -18.15 -1.59
C ARG A 813 -8.37 -19.31 -2.58
N SER A 814 -7.38 -19.38 -3.46
CA SER A 814 -7.19 -20.53 -4.34
C SER A 814 -6.90 -21.82 -3.55
N VAL A 815 -7.65 -22.88 -3.86
CA VAL A 815 -7.43 -24.27 -3.41
C VAL A 815 -6.49 -24.99 -4.37
N GLY A 816 -6.68 -24.77 -5.68
CA GLY A 816 -5.92 -25.43 -6.75
C GLY A 816 -5.94 -24.64 -8.05
N HIS A 817 -4.89 -24.83 -8.85
CA HIS A 817 -4.75 -24.23 -10.18
C HIS A 817 -4.49 -25.36 -11.20
N TYR A 818 -5.30 -25.40 -12.24
CA TYR A 818 -5.37 -26.49 -13.22
C TYR A 818 -5.21 -25.88 -14.63
N PRO A 819 -3.98 -25.81 -15.16
CA PRO A 819 -3.72 -25.29 -16.51
C PRO A 819 -4.19 -26.30 -17.57
N THR A 820 -4.75 -25.83 -18.69
CA THR A 820 -5.07 -26.73 -19.81
C THR A 820 -3.82 -27.19 -20.55
N GLU A 821 -2.78 -26.36 -20.63
CA GLU A 821 -1.48 -26.71 -21.20
C GLU A 821 -0.50 -27.34 -20.19
N PRO A 822 0.10 -28.51 -20.49
CA PRO A 822 1.04 -29.20 -19.60
C PRO A 822 2.46 -28.65 -19.67
N ARG A 823 2.65 -27.34 -19.47
CA ARG A 823 4.00 -26.72 -19.44
C ARG A 823 4.78 -27.28 -18.25
N HIS A 824 5.82 -28.08 -18.52
CA HIS A 824 6.58 -28.88 -17.54
C HIS A 824 5.76 -30.03 -16.88
N GLY A 825 4.78 -30.59 -17.60
CA GLY A 825 4.03 -31.77 -17.17
C GLY A 825 4.87 -33.05 -17.00
N PHE A 826 6.08 -33.11 -17.59
CA PHE A 826 7.05 -34.21 -17.40
C PHE A 826 8.37 -33.74 -16.78
N THR A 827 8.95 -34.59 -15.93
CA THR A 827 10.34 -34.50 -15.46
C THR A 827 11.03 -35.82 -15.75
N PHE A 828 12.24 -35.79 -16.30
CA PHE A 828 13.07 -36.98 -16.48
C PHE A 828 14.10 -37.06 -15.35
N GLN A 829 14.28 -38.24 -14.76
CA GLN A 829 15.19 -38.43 -13.63
C GLN A 829 15.82 -39.84 -13.63
N PRO A 830 17.01 -40.03 -13.05
CA PRO A 830 17.63 -41.34 -12.87
C PRO A 830 16.82 -42.28 -11.97
N GLY A 831 16.82 -43.57 -12.29
CA GLY A 831 16.15 -44.63 -11.53
C GLY A 831 16.66 -44.78 -10.10
N SER A 832 17.93 -44.44 -9.85
CA SER A 832 18.52 -44.44 -8.50
C SER A 832 18.05 -43.27 -7.62
N GLU A 833 17.61 -42.14 -8.20
CA GLU A 833 17.02 -41.04 -7.42
C GLU A 833 15.55 -41.33 -7.03
N LEU A 834 14.87 -42.19 -7.80
CA LEU A 834 13.53 -42.71 -7.46
C LEU A 834 13.52 -43.59 -6.20
N GLU A 835 14.60 -44.31 -5.87
CA GLU A 835 14.73 -45.03 -4.60
C GLU A 835 15.24 -44.15 -3.44
N ALA A 836 15.98 -43.08 -3.74
CA ALA A 836 16.52 -42.16 -2.73
C ALA A 836 15.50 -41.13 -2.23
N GLY A 837 14.40 -40.92 -2.96
CA GLY A 837 13.26 -40.14 -2.53
C GLY A 837 12.55 -40.79 -1.33
N THR A 838 12.97 -40.43 -0.11
CA THR A 838 12.07 -40.47 1.05
C THR A 838 10.80 -39.72 0.67
N GLY A 839 9.68 -40.45 0.61
CA GLY A 839 8.40 -39.86 0.27
C GLY A 839 8.06 -38.76 1.25
N ALA A 840 7.92 -37.53 0.74
CA ALA A 840 7.19 -36.46 1.41
C ALA A 840 5.68 -36.78 1.50
N ASP A 841 5.23 -37.83 0.80
CA ASP A 841 3.90 -38.44 0.93
C ASP A 841 4.01 -39.73 1.75
N GLY A 842 3.71 -39.67 3.05
CA GLY A 842 3.88 -40.75 4.04
C GLY A 842 2.96 -41.99 3.90
N ARG A 843 2.53 -42.35 2.69
CA ARG A 843 1.59 -43.47 2.45
C ARG A 843 2.26 -44.85 2.51
N GLU A 844 2.44 -45.40 3.72
CA GLU A 844 2.46 -46.87 3.92
C GLU A 844 1.03 -47.45 3.81
N THR A 845 0.46 -47.49 2.59
CA THR A 845 -0.82 -48.18 2.35
C THR A 845 -0.63 -49.69 2.40
N GLY A 846 -0.90 -50.27 3.57
CA GLY A 846 -0.76 -51.70 3.80
C GLY A 846 -1.67 -52.57 2.92
N THR A 847 -1.06 -53.53 2.21
CA THR A 847 -1.67 -54.75 1.65
C THR A 847 -2.34 -54.71 0.26
N GLY A 848 -1.82 -53.92 -0.68
CA GLY A 848 -1.92 -54.22 -2.12
C GLY A 848 -0.73 -55.04 -2.61
N THR A 849 -0.93 -56.21 -3.24
CA THR A 849 0.17 -56.99 -3.87
C THR A 849 0.30 -56.65 -5.35
N ASP A 850 0.53 -55.38 -5.66
CA ASP A 850 0.94 -54.96 -6.99
C ASP A 850 2.44 -54.70 -6.96
N GLN A 851 3.15 -55.38 -7.86
CA GLN A 851 4.60 -55.27 -7.97
C GLN A 851 4.88 -53.95 -8.71
N ARG A 852 5.26 -52.89 -7.98
CA ARG A 852 6.12 -51.85 -8.57
C ARG A 852 7.33 -52.59 -9.12
N GLU A 853 7.45 -52.70 -10.44
CA GLU A 853 8.67 -53.21 -11.05
C GLU A 853 9.79 -52.24 -10.66
N ALA A 854 10.86 -52.79 -10.08
CA ALA A 854 12.00 -51.98 -9.70
C ALA A 854 12.60 -51.39 -10.97
N VAL A 855 12.55 -50.05 -11.08
CA VAL A 855 13.29 -49.33 -12.12
C VAL A 855 14.76 -49.72 -11.97
N PRO A 856 15.44 -50.19 -13.02
CA PRO A 856 16.83 -50.61 -12.91
C PRO A 856 17.70 -49.42 -12.46
N ASP A 857 18.62 -49.67 -11.52
CA ASP A 857 19.41 -48.66 -10.79
C ASP A 857 20.15 -47.63 -11.68
N ASP A 858 20.40 -48.00 -12.95
CA ASP A 858 21.22 -47.27 -13.93
C ASP A 858 20.40 -46.63 -15.10
N GLY A 859 19.06 -46.70 -15.11
CA GLY A 859 18.21 -46.20 -16.22
C GLY A 859 17.56 -44.82 -15.99
N ILE A 860 17.10 -44.16 -17.06
CA ILE A 860 16.26 -42.94 -17.01
C ILE A 860 14.77 -43.30 -17.04
N ALA A 861 13.97 -42.57 -16.28
CA ALA A 861 12.51 -42.63 -16.33
C ALA A 861 11.89 -41.23 -16.49
N ALA A 862 10.79 -41.15 -17.24
CA ALA A 862 9.95 -39.96 -17.35
C ALA A 862 8.83 -40.04 -16.30
N VAL A 863 8.69 -39.02 -15.46
CA VAL A 863 7.67 -38.92 -14.41
C VAL A 863 6.69 -37.80 -14.73
N TYR A 864 5.40 -38.11 -14.76
CA TYR A 864 4.35 -37.12 -14.96
C TYR A 864 4.12 -36.33 -13.66
N ARG A 865 4.17 -34.99 -13.71
CA ARG A 865 4.09 -34.09 -12.54
C ARG A 865 2.89 -33.15 -12.56
N ASP A 866 2.22 -33.00 -13.70
CA ASP A 866 1.09 -32.09 -13.88
C ASP A 866 -0.06 -32.38 -12.89
N PRO A 867 -0.72 -31.37 -12.27
CA PRO A 867 -1.92 -31.57 -11.46
C PRO A 867 -3.16 -32.07 -12.22
N VAL A 868 -3.16 -32.00 -13.56
CA VAL A 868 -4.28 -32.38 -14.44
C VAL A 868 -3.97 -33.73 -15.11
N SER A 869 -4.86 -34.71 -14.97
CA SER A 869 -4.77 -35.97 -15.70
C SER A 869 -5.21 -35.80 -17.17
N ARG A 870 -4.58 -36.55 -18.06
CA ARG A 870 -4.77 -36.47 -19.51
C ARG A 870 -4.58 -37.85 -20.15
N ASP A 871 -5.18 -38.07 -21.31
CA ASP A 871 -5.02 -39.32 -22.06
C ASP A 871 -3.54 -39.53 -22.44
N ALA A 872 -2.98 -40.70 -22.13
CA ALA A 872 -1.56 -40.98 -22.35
C ALA A 872 -1.17 -40.94 -23.84
N ALA A 873 -2.15 -41.16 -24.73
CA ALA A 873 -2.00 -41.07 -26.18
C ALA A 873 -1.86 -39.64 -26.73
N GLU A 874 -2.07 -38.61 -25.91
CA GLU A 874 -1.79 -37.22 -26.27
C GLU A 874 -0.30 -36.88 -26.27
N PHE A 875 0.50 -37.67 -25.56
CA PHE A 875 1.92 -37.41 -25.36
C PHE A 875 2.79 -38.32 -26.20
N ARG A 876 3.92 -37.78 -26.65
CA ARG A 876 4.98 -38.51 -27.33
C ARG A 876 6.31 -38.22 -26.65
N LEU A 877 6.97 -39.27 -26.18
CA LEU A 877 8.32 -39.18 -25.62
C LEU A 877 9.35 -39.35 -26.75
N LEU A 878 10.33 -38.45 -26.78
CA LEU A 878 11.43 -38.41 -27.73
C LEU A 878 12.75 -38.74 -27.03
N VAL A 879 13.64 -39.40 -27.76
CA VAL A 879 15.05 -39.58 -27.44
C VAL A 879 15.84 -39.12 -28.68
N ASP A 880 16.68 -38.10 -28.54
CA ASP A 880 17.45 -37.48 -29.62
C ASP A 880 16.59 -37.17 -30.87
N ASP A 881 15.46 -36.48 -30.65
CA ASP A 881 14.41 -36.13 -31.63
C ASP A 881 13.63 -37.31 -32.29
N GLU A 882 14.05 -38.56 -32.06
CA GLU A 882 13.35 -39.76 -32.53
C GLU A 882 12.34 -40.26 -31.47
N PRO A 883 11.21 -40.91 -31.84
CA PRO A 883 10.30 -41.48 -30.84
C PRO A 883 11.01 -42.54 -29.98
N ALA A 884 10.86 -42.45 -28.66
CA ALA A 884 11.33 -43.46 -27.70
C ALA A 884 10.71 -44.85 -27.98
N ASP A 885 11.45 -45.92 -27.66
CA ASP A 885 10.98 -47.31 -27.80
C ASP A 885 9.75 -47.65 -26.93
N THR A 886 9.56 -46.90 -25.83
CA THR A 886 8.41 -46.99 -24.91
C THR A 886 7.68 -45.64 -24.90
N GLN A 887 6.40 -45.62 -25.22
CA GLN A 887 5.56 -44.41 -25.16
C GLN A 887 4.60 -44.47 -23.96
N PRO A 888 4.09 -43.32 -23.46
CA PRO A 888 3.16 -43.31 -22.33
C PRO A 888 1.92 -44.19 -22.57
N ALA A 889 1.40 -44.19 -23.80
CA ALA A 889 0.27 -45.00 -24.24
C ALA A 889 0.54 -46.52 -24.37
N ASP A 890 1.78 -46.98 -24.20
CA ASP A 890 2.10 -48.42 -24.13
C ASP A 890 1.92 -48.99 -22.71
N GLU A 891 2.01 -48.13 -21.68
CA GLU A 891 1.97 -48.52 -20.27
C GLU A 891 0.70 -48.01 -19.55
N HIS A 892 0.24 -46.80 -19.88
CA HIS A 892 -0.92 -46.12 -19.26
C HIS A 892 -2.01 -45.81 -20.30
N ASP A 893 -3.29 -45.89 -19.93
CA ASP A 893 -4.39 -45.33 -20.73
C ASP A 893 -4.54 -43.82 -20.48
N VAL A 894 -4.46 -43.41 -19.20
CA VAL A 894 -4.52 -42.02 -18.69
C VAL A 894 -3.32 -41.81 -17.78
N LEU A 895 -2.67 -40.64 -17.88
CA LEU A 895 -1.57 -40.23 -17.01
C LEU A 895 -2.10 -39.50 -15.78
N GLU A 896 -1.76 -40.00 -14.59
CA GLU A 896 -1.93 -39.32 -13.31
C GLU A 896 -0.60 -38.83 -12.75
N ARG A 897 -0.63 -37.79 -11.90
CA ARG A 897 0.58 -37.28 -11.23
C ARG A 897 1.29 -38.41 -10.48
N GLY A 898 2.57 -38.59 -10.79
CA GLY A 898 3.43 -39.63 -10.22
C GLY A 898 3.56 -40.89 -11.08
N ASP A 899 2.85 -41.00 -12.20
CA ASP A 899 3.06 -42.09 -13.17
C ASP A 899 4.48 -42.02 -13.76
N VAL A 900 5.09 -43.20 -13.93
CA VAL A 900 6.52 -43.37 -14.27
C VAL A 900 6.66 -44.25 -15.51
N ILE A 901 7.19 -43.69 -16.60
CA ILE A 901 7.48 -44.41 -17.84
C ILE A 901 8.98 -44.72 -17.88
N SER A 902 9.34 -45.99 -17.99
CA SER A 902 10.75 -46.41 -18.03
C SER A 902 11.31 -46.30 -19.45
N LEU A 903 12.34 -45.46 -19.64
CA LEU A 903 12.95 -45.23 -20.96
C LEU A 903 14.18 -46.12 -21.21
N GLY A 904 14.94 -46.45 -20.14
CA GLY A 904 16.10 -47.34 -20.21
C GLY A 904 17.44 -46.65 -19.99
N GLU A 905 18.54 -47.34 -20.33
CA GLU A 905 19.92 -46.86 -20.19
C GLU A 905 20.36 -46.11 -21.46
N PHE A 906 20.93 -44.91 -21.31
CA PHE A 906 21.40 -44.07 -22.44
C PHE A 906 22.79 -43.48 -22.15
N GLU A 907 23.48 -43.03 -23.19
CA GLU A 907 24.81 -42.40 -23.06
C GLU A 907 24.68 -40.90 -22.68
N PRO A 908 25.64 -40.32 -21.94
CA PRO A 908 25.60 -38.89 -21.62
C PRO A 908 25.60 -38.00 -22.88
N GLY A 909 24.79 -36.94 -22.84
CA GLY A 909 24.50 -36.06 -23.98
C GLY A 909 23.25 -36.45 -24.77
N THR A 910 22.65 -37.63 -24.53
CA THR A 910 21.32 -37.96 -25.07
C THR A 910 20.25 -37.02 -24.49
N THR A 911 19.40 -36.52 -25.38
CA THR A 911 18.33 -35.55 -25.10
C THR A 911 16.98 -36.25 -25.05
N PHE A 912 16.16 -35.88 -24.08
CA PHE A 912 14.80 -36.36 -23.87
C PHE A 912 13.83 -35.19 -23.99
N ALA A 913 12.70 -35.41 -24.64
CA ALA A 913 11.61 -34.44 -24.68
C ALA A 913 10.25 -35.14 -24.61
N ALA A 914 9.27 -34.49 -24.01
CA ALA A 914 7.88 -34.88 -24.03
C ALA A 914 7.10 -33.87 -24.89
N GLU A 915 6.57 -34.29 -26.03
CA GLU A 915 5.67 -33.47 -26.84
C GLU A 915 4.22 -33.75 -26.43
N TRP A 916 3.44 -32.70 -26.17
CA TRP A 916 1.98 -32.76 -26.09
C TRP A 916 1.40 -32.41 -27.48
N THR A 917 0.68 -33.37 -28.06
CA THR A 917 0.31 -33.39 -29.49
C THR A 917 -1.14 -32.97 -29.86
N PRO A 918 -2.10 -32.73 -28.95
CA PRO A 918 -3.40 -32.14 -29.29
C PRO A 918 -3.36 -30.78 -30.03
N PRO A 919 -2.51 -29.80 -29.68
CA PRO A 919 -2.39 -28.57 -30.47
C PRO A 919 -1.80 -28.86 -31.87
N ALA A 920 -2.15 -28.01 -32.85
CA ALA A 920 -1.74 -28.21 -34.25
C ALA A 920 -0.22 -28.11 -34.47
N GLU A 921 0.46 -27.38 -33.58
CA GLU A 921 1.91 -27.38 -33.40
C GLU A 921 2.16 -28.00 -32.02
N PRO A 922 2.88 -29.14 -31.90
CA PRO A 922 3.10 -29.79 -30.61
C PRO A 922 3.82 -28.87 -29.62
N VAL A 923 3.39 -28.90 -28.35
CA VAL A 923 3.98 -28.10 -27.27
C VAL A 923 4.90 -28.99 -26.45
N GLU A 924 6.10 -28.50 -26.13
CA GLU A 924 7.01 -29.21 -25.23
C GLU A 924 6.47 -29.21 -23.80
N ALA A 925 6.12 -30.39 -23.30
CA ALA A 925 5.65 -30.65 -21.94
C ALA A 925 6.79 -30.93 -20.95
N GLY A 926 8.04 -30.93 -21.41
CA GLY A 926 9.25 -31.07 -20.61
C GLY A 926 10.40 -31.63 -21.44
N SER A 927 11.63 -31.26 -21.07
CA SER A 927 12.86 -31.78 -21.67
C SER A 927 13.94 -31.98 -20.62
N HIS A 928 14.93 -32.81 -20.95
CA HIS A 928 16.10 -33.11 -20.13
C HIS A 928 17.23 -33.60 -21.02
N VAL A 929 18.48 -33.47 -20.57
CA VAL A 929 19.65 -34.05 -21.23
C VAL A 929 20.43 -34.79 -20.15
N ILE A 930 20.99 -35.96 -20.45
CA ILE A 930 21.87 -36.61 -19.46
C ILE A 930 23.18 -35.82 -19.41
N ALA A 931 23.39 -35.05 -18.34
CA ALA A 931 24.66 -34.40 -18.06
C ALA A 931 25.85 -35.40 -18.10
N PRO A 932 26.97 -35.05 -18.74
CA PRO A 932 28.20 -35.81 -18.61
C PRO A 932 28.77 -35.67 -17.19
N THR A 933 29.19 -36.78 -16.59
CA THR A 933 29.82 -36.78 -15.26
C THR A 933 31.24 -36.23 -15.36
N ALA A 934 31.44 -34.98 -14.94
CA ALA A 934 32.75 -34.33 -14.84
C ALA A 934 32.85 -33.44 -13.60
N ASP A 935 34.03 -33.45 -12.98
CA ASP A 935 34.37 -32.63 -11.83
C ASP A 935 35.08 -31.35 -12.31
N PHE A 936 34.77 -30.21 -11.70
CA PHE A 936 35.39 -28.93 -12.05
C PHE A 936 35.97 -28.23 -10.80
N ALA A 937 37.24 -27.84 -10.89
CA ALA A 937 37.87 -26.92 -9.97
C ALA A 937 37.62 -25.47 -10.43
N VAL A 938 37.35 -24.57 -9.47
CA VAL A 938 37.15 -23.15 -9.73
C VAL A 938 37.99 -22.35 -8.76
N ASP A 939 38.89 -21.52 -9.30
CA ASP A 939 39.77 -20.63 -8.57
C ASP A 939 39.51 -19.17 -8.98
N TYR A 940 39.46 -18.26 -8.01
CA TYR A 940 39.34 -16.81 -8.25
C TYR A 940 40.65 -16.11 -7.94
N ASP A 941 41.20 -15.39 -8.93
CA ASP A 941 42.34 -14.50 -8.74
C ASP A 941 41.87 -13.05 -8.59
N ALA A 942 41.94 -12.54 -7.36
CA ALA A 942 41.56 -11.18 -7.00
C ALA A 942 42.58 -10.10 -7.45
N ALA A 943 43.79 -10.48 -7.87
CA ALA A 943 44.79 -9.53 -8.38
C ALA A 943 44.61 -9.27 -9.88
N ASP A 944 44.24 -10.31 -10.64
CA ASP A 944 43.93 -10.23 -12.07
C ASP A 944 42.42 -10.06 -12.36
N GLY A 945 41.55 -10.18 -11.35
CA GLY A 945 40.10 -9.96 -11.50
C GLY A 945 39.42 -11.03 -12.36
N SER A 946 39.81 -12.29 -12.21
CA SER A 946 39.34 -13.37 -13.09
C SER A 946 39.06 -14.68 -12.36
N VAL A 947 38.08 -15.44 -12.86
CA VAL A 947 37.74 -16.78 -12.39
C VAL A 947 38.24 -17.80 -13.41
N THR A 948 39.09 -18.72 -12.97
CA THR A 948 39.56 -19.84 -13.79
C THR A 948 38.82 -21.11 -13.41
N VAL A 949 38.21 -21.76 -14.40
CA VAL A 949 37.54 -23.06 -14.27
C VAL A 949 38.42 -24.12 -14.95
N THR A 950 38.70 -25.22 -14.25
CA THR A 950 39.52 -26.34 -14.75
C THR A 950 38.73 -27.63 -14.64
N HIS A 951 38.77 -28.47 -15.67
CA HIS A 951 38.26 -29.85 -15.63
C HIS A 951 39.19 -30.69 -14.75
N ASP A 952 38.71 -31.13 -13.58
CA ASP A 952 39.49 -31.78 -12.51
C ASP A 952 39.23 -33.30 -12.44
N GLY A 953 38.38 -33.83 -13.34
CA GLY A 953 38.11 -35.27 -13.43
C GLY A 953 36.85 -35.63 -14.20
N GLY A 954 36.70 -36.93 -14.52
CA GLY A 954 35.50 -37.48 -15.15
C GLY A 954 35.60 -37.68 -16.67
N GLY A 955 34.45 -37.60 -17.35
CA GLY A 955 34.32 -37.82 -18.80
C GLY A 955 34.80 -36.64 -19.64
N ALA A 956 35.25 -36.93 -20.87
CA ALA A 956 35.62 -35.92 -21.84
C ALA A 956 34.35 -35.28 -22.46
N ILE A 957 34.29 -33.95 -22.56
CA ILE A 957 33.09 -33.20 -22.95
C ILE A 957 33.38 -32.33 -24.18
N ALA A 958 32.50 -32.29 -25.18
CA ALA A 958 32.67 -31.41 -26.33
C ALA A 958 32.64 -29.93 -25.89
N ALA A 959 33.62 -29.14 -26.32
CA ALA A 959 33.80 -27.76 -25.85
C ALA A 959 32.66 -26.82 -26.26
N GLU A 960 32.02 -27.11 -27.39
CA GLU A 960 30.80 -26.42 -27.88
C GLU A 960 29.59 -26.60 -26.95
N HIS A 961 29.62 -27.59 -26.06
CA HIS A 961 28.55 -27.84 -25.09
C HIS A 961 28.82 -27.24 -23.70
N LEU A 962 29.96 -26.59 -23.43
CA LEU A 962 30.23 -25.98 -22.12
C LEU A 962 30.23 -24.46 -22.16
N SER A 963 29.64 -23.86 -21.11
CA SER A 963 29.68 -22.42 -20.85
C SER A 963 29.86 -22.15 -19.36
N VAL A 964 30.40 -20.98 -19.02
CA VAL A 964 30.65 -20.55 -17.62
C VAL A 964 29.84 -19.29 -17.34
N VAL A 965 29.20 -19.24 -16.17
CA VAL A 965 28.51 -18.06 -15.64
C VAL A 965 29.09 -17.72 -14.28
N VAL A 966 29.34 -16.44 -14.02
CA VAL A 966 29.83 -15.94 -12.73
C VAL A 966 28.89 -14.85 -12.23
N THR A 967 28.63 -14.80 -10.92
CA THR A 967 27.75 -13.83 -10.25
C THR A 967 28.56 -12.96 -9.29
N PRO A 968 28.24 -11.68 -9.07
CA PRO A 968 26.91 -11.05 -9.16
C PRO A 968 26.51 -10.43 -10.52
N ASP A 969 27.36 -10.46 -11.54
CA ASP A 969 27.05 -9.95 -12.89
C ASP A 969 26.78 -11.11 -13.88
N PRO A 970 25.56 -11.69 -13.89
CA PRO A 970 25.18 -12.77 -14.80
C PRO A 970 24.98 -12.23 -16.22
N GLY A 971 26.09 -11.90 -16.88
CA GLY A 971 26.13 -11.66 -18.32
C GLY A 971 25.70 -12.89 -19.12
N ARG A 972 25.79 -12.79 -20.45
CA ARG A 972 25.56 -13.97 -21.31
C ARG A 972 26.57 -15.08 -20.91
N PRO A 973 26.17 -16.36 -20.81
CA PRO A 973 27.10 -17.46 -20.55
C PRO A 973 28.28 -17.43 -21.51
N GLU A 974 29.50 -17.44 -20.96
CA GLU A 974 30.73 -17.39 -21.74
C GLU A 974 31.11 -18.80 -22.20
N PRO A 975 31.23 -19.05 -23.52
CA PRO A 975 31.54 -20.39 -24.04
C PRO A 975 32.98 -20.78 -23.69
N TRP A 976 33.18 -22.05 -23.31
CA TRP A 976 34.44 -22.53 -22.71
C TRP A 976 35.72 -22.19 -23.51
N SER A 977 35.64 -22.15 -24.84
CA SER A 977 36.77 -21.87 -25.74
C SER A 977 36.62 -20.57 -26.55
N GLY A 978 35.67 -19.69 -26.20
CA GLY A 978 35.26 -18.57 -27.07
C GLY A 978 34.52 -19.04 -28.33
N ASP A 979 34.38 -18.15 -29.32
CA ASP A 979 33.64 -18.40 -30.58
C ASP A 979 34.22 -19.52 -31.49
N GLU A 980 35.40 -20.07 -31.20
CA GLU A 980 36.05 -21.14 -32.00
C GLU A 980 36.02 -22.51 -31.28
N ALA A 981 34.83 -22.95 -30.88
CA ALA A 981 34.61 -24.18 -30.11
C ALA A 981 34.63 -25.49 -30.94
N ASP A 982 35.78 -25.83 -31.55
CA ASP A 982 36.01 -27.13 -32.21
C ASP A 982 36.91 -28.04 -31.32
N GLY A 983 36.34 -28.93 -30.49
CA GLY A 983 37.16 -29.86 -29.69
C GLY A 983 36.44 -30.62 -28.57
N SER A 984 37.21 -31.47 -27.88
CA SER A 984 36.83 -32.09 -26.60
C SER A 984 37.71 -31.51 -25.50
N ILE A 985 37.14 -31.36 -24.32
CA ILE A 985 37.77 -30.97 -23.06
C ILE A 985 38.08 -32.25 -22.31
N ASP A 986 39.34 -32.41 -21.91
CA ASP A 986 39.85 -33.53 -21.12
C ASP A 986 40.34 -33.03 -19.73
N GLU A 987 40.63 -33.96 -18.81
CA GLU A 987 41.20 -33.66 -17.48
C GLU A 987 42.45 -32.76 -17.58
N GLY A 988 42.39 -31.60 -16.92
CA GLY A 988 43.43 -30.58 -16.89
C GLY A 988 43.29 -29.45 -17.92
N ASP A 989 42.27 -29.48 -18.79
CA ASP A 989 41.90 -28.32 -19.61
C ASP A 989 41.18 -27.26 -18.76
N SER A 990 41.39 -25.99 -19.08
CA SER A 990 40.88 -24.85 -18.29
C SER A 990 40.47 -23.66 -19.15
N THR A 991 39.53 -22.86 -18.64
CA THR A 991 39.11 -21.58 -19.21
C THR A 991 39.07 -20.47 -18.14
N THR A 992 39.16 -19.21 -18.54
CA THR A 992 39.25 -18.05 -17.63
C THR A 992 38.27 -16.96 -18.06
N VAL A 993 37.44 -16.50 -17.12
CA VAL A 993 36.45 -15.43 -17.31
C VAL A 993 36.90 -14.20 -16.53
N GLU A 994 37.01 -13.05 -17.19
CA GLU A 994 37.27 -11.75 -16.52
C GLU A 994 35.98 -11.26 -15.84
N VAL A 995 36.06 -10.75 -14.60
CA VAL A 995 34.92 -10.26 -13.83
C VAL A 995 35.08 -8.80 -13.42
N GLY A 996 34.03 -8.00 -13.59
CA GLY A 996 34.04 -6.57 -13.26
C GLY A 996 33.78 -6.24 -11.79
N GLN A 997 33.38 -7.23 -10.99
CA GLN A 997 33.03 -7.13 -9.57
C GLN A 997 33.49 -8.39 -8.83
N ASP A 998 33.64 -8.32 -7.50
CA ASP A 998 34.00 -9.47 -6.66
C ASP A 998 32.95 -10.59 -6.80
N PRO A 999 33.34 -11.80 -7.25
CA PRO A 999 32.38 -12.85 -7.57
C PRO A 999 32.03 -13.73 -6.36
N HIS A 1000 30.76 -14.06 -6.20
CA HIS A 1000 30.26 -14.87 -5.08
C HIS A 1000 29.97 -16.32 -5.44
N ARG A 1001 29.58 -16.60 -6.70
CA ARG A 1001 29.41 -17.97 -7.23
C ARG A 1001 29.78 -18.06 -8.71
N ALA A 1002 30.30 -19.21 -9.10
CA ALA A 1002 30.51 -19.61 -10.48
C ALA A 1002 29.77 -20.92 -10.79
N PHE A 1003 29.24 -21.02 -12.00
CA PHE A 1003 28.48 -22.15 -12.52
C PHE A 1003 29.09 -22.62 -13.84
N VAL A 1004 29.18 -23.94 -14.03
CA VAL A 1004 29.51 -24.57 -15.32
C VAL A 1004 28.21 -25.15 -15.89
N LEU A 1005 27.85 -24.72 -17.09
CA LEU A 1005 26.64 -25.11 -17.79
C LEU A 1005 26.94 -26.08 -18.92
N PHE A 1006 26.15 -27.14 -19.04
CA PHE A 1006 26.06 -27.99 -20.23
C PHE A 1006 24.91 -27.52 -21.13
N ARG A 1007 25.20 -27.34 -22.43
CA ARG A 1007 24.28 -26.86 -23.47
C ARG A 1007 23.43 -25.65 -23.06
N GLU A 1008 24.07 -24.62 -22.49
CA GLU A 1008 23.47 -23.36 -22.02
C GLU A 1008 22.38 -23.49 -20.91
N HIS A 1009 21.99 -24.70 -20.46
CA HIS A 1009 20.81 -24.92 -19.62
C HIS A 1009 21.03 -25.72 -18.32
N GLU A 1010 21.96 -26.68 -18.30
CA GLU A 1010 22.08 -27.62 -17.17
C GLU A 1010 23.35 -27.36 -16.33
N VAL A 1011 23.19 -27.11 -15.03
CA VAL A 1011 24.33 -26.85 -14.13
C VAL A 1011 25.02 -28.18 -13.79
N ILE A 1012 26.22 -28.38 -14.33
CA ILE A 1012 27.04 -29.58 -14.06
C ILE A 1012 28.07 -29.37 -12.96
N ALA A 1013 28.38 -28.11 -12.62
CA ALA A 1013 29.14 -27.77 -11.41
C ALA A 1013 28.77 -26.38 -10.89
N GLU A 1014 28.75 -26.25 -9.56
CA GLU A 1014 28.59 -24.97 -8.85
C GLU A 1014 29.73 -24.81 -7.83
N LYS A 1015 30.29 -23.60 -7.75
CA LYS A 1015 31.23 -23.22 -6.68
C LYS A 1015 30.85 -21.88 -6.07
N ARG A 1016 30.64 -21.87 -4.75
CA ARG A 1016 30.65 -20.64 -3.95
C ARG A 1016 32.10 -20.18 -3.78
N LEU A 1017 32.37 -18.96 -4.21
CA LEU A 1017 33.63 -18.27 -4.02
C LEU A 1017 33.52 -17.51 -2.70
N ALA A 1018 34.48 -17.73 -1.80
CA ALA A 1018 34.43 -17.15 -0.47
C ALA A 1018 34.76 -15.66 -0.55
N GLU A 1019 33.98 -14.84 0.15
CA GLU A 1019 34.38 -13.46 0.45
C GLU A 1019 35.71 -13.52 1.21
N ASN A 1020 36.76 -12.93 0.64
CA ASN A 1020 38.07 -12.91 1.28
C ASN A 1020 37.99 -12.03 2.53
N GLU A 1021 37.86 -12.67 3.69
CA GLU A 1021 38.24 -12.05 4.97
C GLU A 1021 39.63 -11.44 4.80
N THR A 1022 39.71 -10.11 4.86
CA THR A 1022 40.96 -9.34 4.75
C THR A 1022 41.80 -9.51 6.01
N ASN A 1023 42.34 -10.71 6.17
CA ASN A 1023 43.20 -11.08 7.28
C ASN A 1023 44.59 -10.47 7.08
N GLU A 1024 44.72 -9.20 7.46
CA GLU A 1024 45.99 -8.46 7.56
C GLU A 1024 46.94 -9.15 8.55
N THR A 1025 47.62 -10.20 8.08
CA THR A 1025 48.65 -10.90 8.83
C THR A 1025 49.95 -10.10 8.86
N ARG A 1026 49.89 -9.08 9.71
CA ARG A 1026 50.98 -8.48 10.49
C ARG A 1026 52.30 -9.26 10.43
N ASP A 1027 53.28 -8.66 9.76
CA ASP A 1027 54.68 -9.13 9.69
C ASP A 1027 55.33 -9.15 11.08
N GLU A 1028 55.54 -10.35 11.65
CA GLU A 1028 56.55 -10.61 12.69
C GLU A 1028 56.91 -12.12 12.71
N GLY A 1029 58.13 -12.46 12.25
CA GLY A 1029 58.52 -13.84 11.96
C GLY A 1029 59.22 -14.62 13.08
N GLY A 1030 59.44 -15.92 12.87
CA GLY A 1030 60.23 -16.76 13.79
C GLY A 1030 60.21 -18.27 13.50
N GLU A 1031 61.21 -18.74 12.74
CA GLU A 1031 61.81 -20.09 12.73
C GLU A 1031 61.12 -21.23 13.54
N THR A 1032 60.64 -22.31 12.89
CA THR A 1032 61.37 -23.60 12.74
C THR A 1032 60.53 -24.77 12.19
N ASP A 1033 61.09 -25.41 11.15
CA ASP A 1033 61.20 -26.86 10.83
C ASP A 1033 60.13 -27.94 11.18
N GLU A 1034 59.98 -28.82 10.18
CA GLU A 1034 59.68 -30.28 10.22
C GLU A 1034 58.26 -30.82 10.56
N ALA A 1035 57.51 -31.05 9.47
CA ALA A 1035 57.18 -32.41 8.96
C ALA A 1035 55.82 -33.12 9.25
N ARG A 1036 55.29 -33.69 8.15
CA ARG A 1036 54.54 -34.96 7.99
C ARG A 1036 53.03 -35.06 8.35
N THR A 1037 52.24 -35.11 7.26
CA THR A 1037 51.31 -36.21 6.88
C THR A 1037 50.43 -36.90 7.93
N THR A 1038 49.12 -36.76 7.75
CA THR A 1038 48.06 -37.78 7.97
C THR A 1038 46.90 -37.37 7.05
N GLU A 1039 46.48 -38.13 6.04
CA GLU A 1039 45.81 -39.44 6.09
C GLU A 1039 44.53 -39.45 6.94
N THR A 1040 43.42 -39.40 6.20
CA THR A 1040 42.09 -39.97 6.45
C THR A 1040 42.00 -41.05 7.55
N GLY A 1041 41.00 -40.92 8.42
CA GLY A 1041 40.73 -41.89 9.49
C GLY A 1041 39.32 -41.80 10.06
N THR A 1042 38.38 -42.52 9.45
CA THR A 1042 36.99 -42.72 9.90
C THR A 1042 36.89 -43.14 11.37
N ALA A 1043 35.94 -42.58 12.14
CA ALA A 1043 35.63 -43.03 13.50
C ALA A 1043 34.12 -43.29 13.66
N LYS A 1044 33.78 -44.57 13.89
CA LYS A 1044 32.43 -45.05 14.23
C LYS A 1044 32.28 -45.12 15.76
N ALA A 1045 31.04 -45.00 16.24
CA ALA A 1045 30.68 -45.02 17.66
C ALA A 1045 31.22 -46.24 18.45
N GLU A 1046 31.46 -46.06 19.76
CA GLU A 1046 30.67 -46.73 20.80
C GLU A 1046 30.96 -46.22 22.23
N ALA A 1047 29.92 -46.32 23.06
CA ALA A 1047 29.77 -45.96 24.47
C ALA A 1047 30.88 -46.36 25.47
N SER A 1048 31.01 -45.61 26.59
CA SER A 1048 30.56 -46.10 27.93
C SER A 1048 31.07 -45.32 29.15
N ALA A 1049 30.11 -44.84 29.95
CA ALA A 1049 29.96 -45.03 31.41
C ALA A 1049 30.98 -44.50 32.46
N SER A 1050 30.38 -43.81 33.45
CA SER A 1050 30.77 -43.67 34.87
C SER A 1050 32.01 -42.81 35.23
N GLY A 1051 31.99 -42.03 36.32
CA GLY A 1051 30.88 -41.72 37.22
C GLY A 1051 31.30 -41.03 38.53
N SER A 1052 30.31 -40.40 39.18
CA SER A 1052 30.17 -40.14 40.63
C SER A 1052 31.42 -39.95 41.51
N ALA A 1053 31.57 -38.75 42.09
CA ALA A 1053 32.20 -38.58 43.41
C ALA A 1053 31.61 -37.38 44.18
N GLU A 1054 30.89 -37.66 45.26
CA GLU A 1054 30.43 -36.68 46.25
C GLU A 1054 31.60 -36.11 47.09
N SER A 1055 31.52 -34.84 47.48
CA SER A 1055 31.76 -34.33 48.86
C SER A 1055 31.77 -32.78 48.82
N ALA A 1056 30.91 -32.03 49.51
CA ALA A 1056 30.51 -32.01 50.93
C ALA A 1056 31.46 -31.21 51.86
N ALA A 1057 31.02 -29.97 52.13
CA ALA A 1057 30.87 -29.35 53.47
C ALA A 1057 31.98 -28.48 54.12
N GLU A 1058 31.47 -27.55 54.95
CA GLU A 1058 32.08 -26.75 56.06
C GLU A 1058 33.06 -25.61 55.70
N ALA A 1059 32.65 -24.33 55.71
CA ALA A 1059 32.33 -23.45 56.86
C ALA A 1059 33.54 -22.71 57.52
N SER A 1060 33.22 -21.57 58.15
CA SER A 1060 34.10 -20.53 58.74
C SER A 1060 34.82 -19.62 57.72
N GLY A 1061 34.98 -18.30 57.93
CA GLY A 1061 34.55 -17.43 59.03
C GLY A 1061 35.74 -16.72 59.70
N GLY A 1062 35.86 -15.40 59.51
CA GLY A 1062 36.88 -14.60 60.18
C GLY A 1062 37.04 -13.19 59.62
N ALA A 1063 36.87 -12.17 60.48
CA ALA A 1063 37.07 -10.76 60.15
C ALA A 1063 38.36 -10.20 60.77
N SER A 1064 39.04 -9.30 60.05
CA SER A 1064 40.02 -8.30 60.54
C SER A 1064 40.32 -7.35 59.37
N ASP A 1065 40.06 -6.04 59.38
CA ASP A 1065 40.34 -4.96 60.36
C ASP A 1065 41.81 -4.43 60.28
N GLY A 1066 41.97 -3.10 60.20
CA GLY A 1066 43.23 -2.36 59.99
C GLY A 1066 43.29 -1.58 58.66
N SER A 1067 42.91 -0.29 58.52
CA SER A 1067 43.29 0.97 59.22
C SER A 1067 44.58 1.65 58.71
N SER A 1068 44.44 2.82 58.05
CA SER A 1068 45.19 4.10 58.17
C SER A 1068 44.80 5.02 57.00
N ALA A 1069 44.20 6.22 57.18
CA ALA A 1069 44.81 7.51 57.58
C ALA A 1069 45.84 8.03 56.54
N GLU A 1070 45.85 9.27 56.04
CA GLU A 1070 45.60 10.60 56.64
C GLU A 1070 45.06 11.60 55.55
N SER A 1071 43.90 12.25 55.69
CA SER A 1071 43.62 13.55 56.36
C SER A 1071 44.02 14.86 55.63
N SER A 1072 43.02 15.70 55.29
CA SER A 1072 43.01 17.15 55.57
C SER A 1072 41.56 17.69 55.56
N ALA A 1073 41.30 18.84 56.19
CA ALA A 1073 39.94 19.30 56.51
C ALA A 1073 39.76 20.84 56.50
N GLY A 1074 38.50 21.28 56.30
CA GLY A 1074 37.97 22.65 56.43
C GLY A 1074 36.70 22.79 55.56
N ALA A 1075 35.47 23.10 56.02
CA ALA A 1075 34.98 24.14 56.96
C ALA A 1075 35.36 25.56 56.45
N GLU A 1076 34.53 26.61 56.32
CA GLU A 1076 33.17 27.03 56.74
C GLU A 1076 32.73 28.19 55.78
N ALA A 1077 31.47 28.66 55.59
CA ALA A 1077 30.11 28.38 56.09
C ALA A 1077 29.05 28.98 55.10
N ALA A 1078 27.75 29.04 55.48
CA ALA A 1078 26.61 29.50 54.66
C ALA A 1078 26.31 31.03 54.67
N ALA A 1079 25.70 31.53 53.58
CA ALA A 1079 24.80 32.71 53.43
C ALA A 1079 24.18 32.62 52.01
N ASP A 1080 22.88 32.75 51.70
CA ASP A 1080 21.81 33.71 52.07
C ASP A 1080 21.75 34.97 51.16
N ALA A 1081 20.53 35.29 50.71
CA ALA A 1081 20.02 36.50 50.03
C ALA A 1081 20.29 36.84 48.53
N GLU A 1082 19.16 37.01 47.82
CA GLU A 1082 18.76 38.08 46.85
C GLU A 1082 19.41 38.25 45.45
N ALA A 1083 18.52 38.17 44.43
CA ALA A 1083 18.31 39.05 43.26
C ALA A 1083 19.49 39.52 42.37
N GLU A 1084 19.41 39.24 41.06
CA GLU A 1084 18.63 40.04 40.08
C GLU A 1084 17.96 39.12 39.04
#